data_AF-A0A1I3DUW5-F1
#
_entry.id   AF-A0A1I3DUW5-F1
#
_cell.length_a   1.000
_cell.length_b   1.000
_cell.length_c   1.000
_cell.angle_alpha   90.00
_cell.angle_beta   90.00
_cell.angle_gamma   90.00
#
_symmetry.space_group_name_H-M   'P 1'
#
loop_
_entity.id
_entity.type
_entity.pdbx_description
1 polymer ?
#
loop_
_entity_poly.entity_id
_entity_poly.type
_entity_poly.pdbx_seq_one_letter_code
_entity_poly.pdbx_strand_id
1 'polypeptide(L)'
;MSNNYILELDQFIRSVEISKTDFFTVLLGAGASINSGIKSADECVWEWKRDIYASKATTHKLGKLDDKSEQVRQAVQTWLDNEGIYPDAGSIEEYSFYIEKCFPIEDDRRKYFQRLCERKEPSVGYKLLCLLSELGTVKSIWTTNFDDLCRDAAIKTGNTIIDVTLDSVERIIRPINTSELLLIKLHGDYKYGQLKNTDEELKTQDETFRSHLIDYLKDKHLIVSGYSGRDKSIMSALKESYSKQGSGRLYWCGYGQNPSDEVLDLITWARQHGRSAFYIPTDGFDKLMISLAKECCKDHTKLVEKFSDCLKAEKQEINRSPFSIETGKLNAIIKGNLFPLKLPKEAFQFQSDLATGLQPWKEIKNLVKPYSIVAVPHRGYVWALGTLSDINTCFEGHIEGSITRAPIDNLELWKDTAIYNLLLSSLTRALSAPKGLRSNGKNLIWKTEPTSHRIFQNIMYSTHEAIRLSITTDGKRYYLSLLPDFRINSDDPNAKISKEVRQDVGRTYFDKLRNKAFDEYLFSWRKLLLKGSNDKLLVEYPHSSASGFNFEIYRLPLFSKVSQSGNKPEIQLSEKFPKAVLHFNGIQYKEPELAFSPKNAAMSVVPKDFHPMRGLKDNAPSDSGLTGHLYDEKINLGVICPREDSQAFSKFLNQHNTIISSNNKNADYLIDYPGFFNVYKVSLNIPLVDSENWLTCPEPTIKSSLKETAFDLRDKIINRIDQQIKNEVKKVIVIYIPDRWLSYTSFQEENEDFDLHDYIKAYCAEKGVATQFIQQDTINSVLQCQINWWLSLSYYVKSLRTPWVLENLDKSTAFAGIGYSVSNKKSARGSIVLGCSHIYNSEGQGLKYKLSKVEDQLYWDKQDRPHLSYNDAFRFGLSIKELFFNAMDELPKRVVVHKRNYFTQDEINGLKDSLLSNGVTNIDLIEVNFADDIRFLATKIAVGMPQADDYAVPRGTCIAFDEYSAFLWTHGIVPSVRNQAWRYYLGGKYIPGPLKITKHYGESNIGTIANEILGLTKMNWNSFDLYSQLPATLNSSNEIARIGRLLSKRDGITYDYRYFI
;
A
#
# COMPACT_ATOMS: atom_id res chain seq x y z
N MET A 1 -26.10 18.37 22.09
CA MET A 1 -27.31 17.93 21.35
C MET A 1 -26.86 16.82 20.42
N SER A 2 -27.51 15.65 20.44
CA SER A 2 -27.11 14.50 19.63
C SER A 2 -27.22 14.82 18.12
N ASN A 3 -26.22 14.39 17.34
CA ASN A 3 -26.11 14.51 15.87
C ASN A 3 -27.22 13.72 15.14
N ASN A 4 -28.50 13.99 15.41
CA ASN A 4 -29.64 13.22 14.85
C ASN A 4 -29.93 13.56 13.38
N TYR A 5 -29.05 14.28 12.68
CA TYR A 5 -29.16 14.62 11.26
C TYR A 5 -28.22 13.84 10.35
N ILE A 6 -27.24 13.15 10.91
CA ILE A 6 -26.33 12.31 10.15
C ILE A 6 -26.95 10.92 10.05
N LEU A 7 -27.03 10.40 8.82
CA LEU A 7 -27.44 9.04 8.52
C LEU A 7 -26.24 8.31 7.94
N GLU A 8 -25.81 7.22 8.57
CA GLU A 8 -24.68 6.42 8.07
C GLU A 8 -25.01 5.83 6.69
N LEU A 9 -24.01 5.60 5.85
CA LEU A 9 -24.21 5.14 4.47
C LEU A 9 -25.03 3.85 4.39
N ASP A 10 -24.78 2.88 5.28
CA ASP A 10 -25.50 1.61 5.32
C ASP A 10 -26.97 1.78 5.74
N GLN A 11 -27.26 2.72 6.64
CA GLN A 11 -28.62 3.10 7.03
C GLN A 11 -29.35 3.80 5.88
N PHE A 12 -28.66 4.69 5.16
CA PHE A 12 -29.19 5.35 3.97
C PHE A 12 -29.54 4.34 2.88
N ILE A 13 -28.64 3.41 2.56
CA ILE A 13 -28.87 2.37 1.56
C ILE A 13 -30.13 1.55 1.90
N ARG A 14 -30.27 1.10 3.15
CA ARG A 14 -31.49 0.39 3.62
C ARG A 14 -32.74 1.27 3.54
N SER A 15 -32.61 2.57 3.81
CA SER A 15 -33.73 3.52 3.67
C SER A 15 -34.19 3.68 2.22
N VAL A 16 -33.27 3.69 1.26
CA VAL A 16 -33.63 3.78 -0.17
C VAL A 16 -34.19 2.45 -0.66
N GLU A 17 -33.62 1.31 -0.23
CA GLU A 17 -34.10 -0.02 -0.59
C GLU A 17 -35.56 -0.24 -0.18
N ILE A 18 -35.92 0.10 1.06
CA ILE A 18 -37.29 -0.08 1.54
C ILE A 18 -38.29 0.87 0.88
N SER A 19 -37.81 2.00 0.34
CA SER A 19 -38.63 3.00 -0.36
C SER A 19 -38.41 2.97 -1.88
N LYS A 20 -37.84 1.89 -2.44
CA LYS A 20 -37.46 1.84 -3.87
C LYS A 20 -38.62 2.00 -4.87
N THR A 21 -39.86 1.84 -4.40
CA THR A 21 -41.11 2.10 -5.13
C THR A 21 -41.56 3.56 -5.11
N ASP A 22 -41.01 4.37 -4.20
CA ASP A 22 -41.22 5.82 -4.14
C ASP A 22 -40.41 6.52 -5.24
N PHE A 23 -40.71 7.79 -5.51
CA PHE A 23 -40.05 8.54 -6.58
C PHE A 23 -38.86 9.34 -6.07
N PHE A 24 -37.68 9.01 -6.59
CA PHE A 24 -36.45 9.72 -6.32
C PHE A 24 -36.05 10.65 -7.48
N THR A 25 -35.52 11.80 -7.08
CA THR A 25 -34.89 12.80 -7.93
C THR A 25 -33.42 12.87 -7.53
N VAL A 26 -32.51 12.98 -8.49
CA VAL A 26 -31.09 13.13 -8.21
C VAL A 26 -30.60 14.51 -8.66
N LEU A 27 -29.97 15.26 -7.77
CA LEU A 27 -29.25 16.49 -8.11
C LEU A 27 -27.75 16.22 -8.15
N LEU A 28 -27.14 16.39 -9.33
CA LEU A 28 -25.71 16.17 -9.58
C LEU A 28 -24.94 17.48 -9.73
N GLY A 29 -23.84 17.60 -9.00
CA GLY A 29 -22.86 18.67 -9.20
C GLY A 29 -21.52 18.17 -9.75
N ALA A 30 -20.55 19.09 -9.87
CA ALA A 30 -19.29 18.84 -10.56
C ALA A 30 -18.46 17.70 -9.96
N GLY A 31 -18.64 17.42 -8.66
CA GLY A 31 -18.00 16.30 -7.98
C GLY A 31 -18.41 14.91 -8.51
N ALA A 32 -19.54 14.79 -9.20
CA ALA A 32 -19.95 13.54 -9.85
C ALA A 32 -19.07 13.20 -11.08
N SER A 33 -18.47 14.21 -11.71
CA SER A 33 -17.73 14.07 -12.96
C SER A 33 -16.23 13.75 -12.75
N ILE A 34 -15.73 13.73 -11.50
CA ILE A 34 -14.30 13.51 -11.17
C ILE A 34 -13.77 12.17 -11.73
N ASN A 35 -14.51 11.07 -11.53
CA ASN A 35 -14.13 9.74 -12.05
C ASN A 35 -14.22 9.60 -13.57
N SER A 36 -14.79 10.61 -14.25
CA SER A 36 -14.80 10.76 -15.70
C SER A 36 -13.63 11.64 -16.19
N GLY A 37 -12.76 12.09 -15.28
CA GLY A 37 -11.59 12.92 -15.57
C GLY A 37 -11.91 14.40 -15.79
N ILE A 38 -12.99 14.91 -15.18
CA ILE A 38 -13.39 16.32 -15.21
C ILE A 38 -13.11 16.94 -13.83
N LYS A 39 -12.48 18.12 -13.81
CA LYS A 39 -12.17 18.85 -12.57
C LYS A 39 -13.44 19.29 -11.84
N SER A 40 -13.42 19.25 -10.52
CA SER A 40 -14.46 19.86 -9.69
C SER A 40 -14.41 21.39 -9.73
N ALA A 41 -15.48 22.04 -9.27
CA ALA A 41 -15.54 23.50 -9.22
C ALA A 41 -14.43 24.11 -8.33
N ASP A 42 -14.12 23.49 -7.19
CA ASP A 42 -13.02 23.94 -6.30
C ASP A 42 -11.65 23.83 -6.99
N GLU A 43 -11.42 22.75 -7.74
CA GLU A 43 -10.18 22.56 -8.48
C GLU A 43 -10.01 23.59 -9.60
N CYS A 44 -11.09 23.92 -10.30
CA CYS A 44 -11.09 25.01 -11.27
C CYS A 44 -10.73 26.36 -10.60
N VAL A 45 -11.30 26.66 -9.43
CA VAL A 45 -10.98 27.89 -8.67
C VAL A 45 -9.49 27.97 -8.33
N TRP A 46 -8.90 26.87 -7.86
CA TRP A 46 -7.47 26.84 -7.53
C TRP A 46 -6.57 26.96 -8.77
N GLU A 47 -6.96 26.37 -9.88
CA GLU A 47 -6.29 26.56 -11.17
C GLU A 47 -6.31 28.04 -11.58
N TRP A 48 -7.46 28.71 -11.50
CA TRP A 48 -7.58 30.13 -11.85
C TRP A 48 -6.77 31.02 -10.89
N LYS A 49 -6.79 30.73 -9.57
CA LYS A 49 -5.95 31.42 -8.58
C LYS A 49 -4.47 31.30 -8.91
N ARG A 50 -4.01 30.08 -9.24
CA ARG A 50 -2.63 29.80 -9.63
C ARG A 50 -2.25 30.56 -10.89
N ASP A 51 -3.11 30.56 -11.91
CA ASP A 51 -2.82 31.24 -13.18
C ASP A 51 -2.79 32.77 -13.03
N ILE A 52 -3.66 33.33 -12.18
CA ILE A 52 -3.62 34.76 -11.80
C ILE A 52 -2.32 35.08 -11.05
N TYR A 53 -1.94 34.26 -10.08
CA TYR A 53 -0.69 34.43 -9.33
C TYR A 53 0.53 34.36 -10.27
N ALA A 54 0.60 33.33 -11.12
CA ALA A 54 1.71 33.11 -12.04
C ALA A 54 1.86 34.21 -13.09
N SER A 55 0.75 34.83 -13.52
CA SER A 55 0.77 35.92 -14.50
C SER A 55 1.11 37.29 -13.91
N LYS A 56 0.75 37.55 -12.65
CA LYS A 56 0.92 38.88 -12.01
C LYS A 56 2.11 39.01 -11.08
N ALA A 57 2.60 37.92 -10.48
CA ALA A 57 3.73 37.98 -9.57
C ALA A 57 5.05 38.14 -10.37
N THR A 58 5.36 39.38 -10.78
CA THR A 58 6.49 39.75 -11.67
C THR A 58 7.89 39.34 -11.20
N THR A 59 8.05 38.86 -9.96
CA THR A 59 9.33 38.42 -9.38
C THR A 59 9.65 36.93 -9.58
N HIS A 60 8.73 36.13 -10.12
CA HIS A 60 8.87 34.68 -10.05
C HIS A 60 8.74 33.99 -11.41
N LYS A 61 9.89 33.70 -12.05
CA LYS A 61 10.00 32.51 -12.91
C LYS A 61 9.99 31.25 -12.04
N LEU A 62 8.92 31.05 -11.25
CA LEU A 62 8.69 29.78 -10.59
C LEU A 62 8.43 28.75 -11.70
N GLY A 63 8.97 27.55 -11.52
CA GLY A 63 8.56 26.40 -12.34
C GLY A 63 7.05 26.15 -12.22
N LYS A 64 6.56 25.07 -12.83
CA LYS A 64 5.13 24.70 -12.76
C LYS A 64 4.72 24.59 -11.27
N LEU A 65 3.93 25.56 -10.79
CA LEU A 65 3.41 25.57 -9.42
C LEU A 65 2.36 24.47 -9.30
N ASP A 66 2.56 23.58 -8.33
CA ASP A 66 1.61 22.51 -8.04
C ASP A 66 0.51 23.02 -7.10
N ASP A 67 -0.60 23.49 -7.66
CA ASP A 67 -1.79 23.94 -6.92
C ASP A 67 -2.53 22.82 -6.20
N LYS A 68 -2.07 21.56 -6.25
CA LYS A 68 -2.56 20.47 -5.38
C LYS A 68 -1.79 20.39 -4.06
N SER A 69 -0.63 21.04 -3.96
CA SER A 69 0.07 21.20 -2.69
C SER A 69 -0.68 22.18 -1.80
N GLU A 70 -1.04 21.72 -0.60
CA GLU A 70 -1.65 22.55 0.46
C GLU A 70 -0.79 23.80 0.73
N GLN A 71 0.53 23.66 0.66
CA GLN A 71 1.43 24.79 0.86
C GLN A 71 1.31 25.80 -0.28
N VAL A 72 1.19 25.33 -1.54
CA VAL A 72 1.13 26.22 -2.70
C VAL A 72 -0.18 26.97 -2.67
N ARG A 73 -1.27 26.26 -2.37
CA ARG A 73 -2.58 26.86 -2.13
C ARG A 73 -2.50 27.96 -1.07
N GLN A 74 -1.85 27.68 0.06
CA GLN A 74 -1.70 28.67 1.13
C GLN A 74 -0.84 29.87 0.71
N ALA A 75 0.29 29.66 0.03
CA ALA A 75 1.15 30.75 -0.43
C ALA A 75 0.46 31.63 -1.48
N VAL A 76 -0.22 31.01 -2.45
CA VAL A 76 -1.03 31.69 -3.45
C VAL A 76 -2.14 32.49 -2.77
N GLN A 77 -2.84 31.89 -1.79
CA GLN A 77 -3.89 32.58 -1.06
C GLN A 77 -3.36 33.76 -0.25
N THR A 78 -2.27 33.60 0.50
CA THR A 78 -1.65 34.70 1.24
C THR A 78 -1.24 35.86 0.33
N TRP A 79 -0.76 35.56 -0.88
CA TRP A 79 -0.49 36.60 -1.87
C TRP A 79 -1.79 37.30 -2.33
N LEU A 80 -2.83 36.54 -2.66
CA LEU A 80 -4.14 37.07 -3.06
C LEU A 80 -4.74 37.96 -1.96
N ASP A 81 -4.66 37.53 -0.70
CA ASP A 81 -5.15 38.29 0.46
C ASP A 81 -4.38 39.61 0.63
N ASN A 82 -3.06 39.59 0.45
CA ASN A 82 -2.20 40.79 0.58
C ASN A 82 -2.44 41.84 -0.53
N GLU A 83 -2.88 41.43 -1.72
CA GLU A 83 -3.27 42.37 -2.78
C GLU A 83 -4.57 43.12 -2.43
N GLY A 84 -5.39 42.60 -1.51
CA GLY A 84 -6.57 43.26 -0.94
C GLY A 84 -7.75 43.45 -1.91
N ILE A 85 -7.68 42.89 -3.12
CA ILE A 85 -8.72 43.00 -4.18
C ILE A 85 -9.38 41.67 -4.53
N TYR A 86 -8.97 40.58 -3.88
CA TYR A 86 -9.40 39.21 -4.15
C TYR A 86 -10.27 38.69 -3.00
N PRO A 87 -11.25 37.79 -3.25
CA PRO A 87 -12.06 37.20 -2.18
C PRO A 87 -11.22 36.36 -1.22
N ASP A 88 -11.62 36.40 0.06
CA ASP A 88 -11.07 35.56 1.12
C ASP A 88 -11.24 34.07 0.81
N ALA A 89 -10.31 33.25 1.31
CA ALA A 89 -10.34 31.81 1.13
C ALA A 89 -11.67 31.19 1.61
N GLY A 90 -12.33 30.42 0.75
CA GLY A 90 -13.59 29.75 1.09
C GLY A 90 -14.85 30.61 0.93
N SER A 91 -14.72 31.87 0.50
CA SER A 91 -15.86 32.72 0.16
C SER A 91 -16.76 32.06 -0.91
N ILE A 92 -18.07 32.30 -0.80
CA ILE A 92 -19.04 31.78 -1.75
C ILE A 92 -18.93 32.46 -3.13
N GLU A 93 -18.34 33.65 -3.17
CA GLU A 93 -18.09 34.45 -4.38
C GLU A 93 -16.84 34.00 -5.16
N GLU A 94 -15.99 33.13 -4.60
CA GLU A 94 -14.72 32.71 -5.22
C GLU A 94 -14.90 32.20 -6.66
N TYR A 95 -15.87 31.31 -6.88
CA TYR A 95 -16.08 30.69 -8.19
C TYR A 95 -16.37 31.74 -9.27
N SER A 96 -17.41 32.55 -9.07
CA SER A 96 -17.84 33.59 -10.00
C SER A 96 -16.75 34.63 -10.21
N PHE A 97 -16.09 35.06 -9.12
CA PHE A 97 -15.05 36.08 -9.18
C PHE A 97 -13.83 35.60 -9.96
N TYR A 98 -13.29 34.42 -9.63
CA TYR A 98 -12.03 33.95 -10.23
C TYR A 98 -12.20 33.54 -11.70
N ILE A 99 -13.35 32.96 -12.09
CA ILE A 99 -13.58 32.64 -13.51
C ILE A 99 -13.69 33.91 -14.36
N GLU A 100 -14.39 34.94 -13.88
CA GLU A 100 -14.51 36.21 -14.57
C GLU A 100 -13.17 36.95 -14.63
N LYS A 101 -12.41 36.91 -13.53
CA LYS A 101 -11.08 37.54 -13.46
C LYS A 101 -10.06 36.87 -14.37
N CYS A 102 -10.11 35.54 -14.47
CA CYS A 102 -9.22 34.76 -15.32
C CYS A 102 -9.64 34.83 -16.80
N PHE A 103 -10.94 34.79 -17.08
CA PHE A 103 -11.53 34.80 -18.43
C PHE A 103 -12.67 35.83 -18.53
N PRO A 104 -12.35 37.12 -18.78
CA PRO A 104 -13.36 38.18 -18.88
C PRO A 104 -14.31 38.02 -20.08
N ILE A 105 -13.86 37.37 -21.16
CA ILE A 105 -14.62 37.17 -22.39
C ILE A 105 -15.48 35.90 -22.28
N GLU A 106 -16.79 36.02 -22.51
CA GLU A 106 -17.75 34.90 -22.40
C GLU A 106 -17.39 33.71 -23.29
N ASP A 107 -16.99 33.96 -24.54
CA ASP A 107 -16.60 32.91 -25.48
C ASP A 107 -15.36 32.13 -25.02
N ASP A 108 -14.44 32.76 -24.27
CA ASP A 108 -13.28 32.07 -23.72
C ASP A 108 -13.65 31.18 -22.53
N ARG A 109 -14.62 31.60 -21.70
CA ARG A 109 -15.21 30.73 -20.66
C ARG A 109 -15.88 29.51 -21.29
N ARG A 110 -16.63 29.69 -22.37
CA ARG A 110 -17.24 28.58 -23.14
C ARG A 110 -16.17 27.62 -23.68
N LYS A 111 -15.12 28.14 -24.32
CA LYS A 111 -14.00 27.32 -24.83
C LYS A 111 -13.26 26.59 -23.71
N TYR A 112 -13.14 27.18 -22.53
CA TYR A 112 -12.53 26.54 -21.36
C TYR A 112 -13.32 25.29 -20.96
N PHE A 113 -14.63 25.41 -20.73
CA PHE A 113 -15.46 24.26 -20.37
C PHE A 113 -15.61 23.23 -21.50
N GLN A 114 -15.66 23.68 -22.76
CA GLN A 114 -15.60 22.79 -23.90
C GLN A 114 -14.35 21.91 -23.86
N ARG A 115 -13.16 22.51 -23.68
CA ARG A 115 -11.89 21.75 -23.57
C ARG A 115 -11.86 20.84 -22.35
N LEU A 116 -12.47 21.27 -21.24
CA LEU A 116 -12.53 20.49 -20.01
C LEU A 116 -13.40 19.23 -20.16
N CYS A 117 -14.52 19.33 -20.89
CA CYS A 117 -15.51 18.28 -21.06
C CYS A 117 -15.33 17.44 -22.34
N GLU A 118 -14.54 17.89 -23.32
CA GLU A 118 -14.37 17.19 -24.59
C GLU A 118 -13.65 15.84 -24.43
N ARG A 119 -14.14 14.81 -25.17
CA ARG A 119 -13.61 13.43 -25.19
C ARG A 119 -13.61 12.75 -23.81
N LYS A 120 -14.49 13.18 -22.91
CA LYS A 120 -14.72 12.53 -21.63
C LYS A 120 -15.81 11.47 -21.77
N GLU A 121 -15.70 10.43 -20.96
CA GLU A 121 -16.55 9.24 -21.03
C GLU A 121 -17.23 9.04 -19.67
N PRO A 122 -18.54 8.71 -19.61
CA PRO A 122 -19.25 8.57 -18.36
C PRO A 122 -18.65 7.47 -17.49
N SER A 123 -18.34 7.83 -16.24
CA SER A 123 -17.99 6.90 -15.19
C SER A 123 -19.15 5.94 -14.86
N VAL A 124 -18.88 4.91 -14.06
CA VAL A 124 -19.86 3.86 -13.80
C VAL A 124 -21.06 4.37 -13.01
N GLY A 125 -20.86 5.40 -12.19
CA GLY A 125 -21.95 6.04 -11.44
C GLY A 125 -23.10 6.50 -12.34
N TYR A 126 -22.81 7.09 -13.50
CA TYR A 126 -23.83 7.54 -14.46
C TYR A 126 -24.59 6.37 -15.09
N LYS A 127 -23.89 5.26 -15.41
CA LYS A 127 -24.53 4.05 -15.96
C LYS A 127 -25.45 3.39 -14.94
N LEU A 128 -25.00 3.29 -13.70
CA LEU A 128 -25.78 2.74 -12.59
C LEU A 128 -26.97 3.63 -12.20
N LEU A 129 -26.84 4.95 -12.35
CA LEU A 129 -27.96 5.88 -12.22
C LEU A 129 -29.04 5.62 -13.28
N CYS A 130 -28.65 5.32 -14.52
CA CYS A 130 -29.59 4.92 -15.58
C CYS A 130 -30.25 3.56 -15.27
N LEU A 131 -29.52 2.63 -14.64
CA LEU A 131 -30.08 1.36 -14.17
C LEU A 131 -31.11 1.55 -13.05
N LEU A 132 -30.85 2.46 -12.10
CA LEU A 132 -31.82 2.85 -11.06
C LEU A 132 -33.06 3.53 -11.65
N SER A 133 -32.91 4.21 -12.80
CA SER A 133 -34.05 4.74 -13.55
C SER A 133 -34.86 3.64 -14.23
N GLU A 134 -34.19 2.63 -14.82
CA GLU A 134 -34.84 1.45 -15.41
C GLU A 134 -35.60 0.62 -14.36
N LEU A 135 -35.06 0.50 -13.14
CA LEU A 135 -35.76 -0.09 -11.98
C LEU A 135 -37.03 0.70 -11.61
N GLY A 136 -37.10 1.98 -12.01
CA GLY A 136 -38.20 2.88 -11.74
C GLY A 136 -38.03 3.72 -10.48
N THR A 137 -36.92 3.60 -9.76
CA THR A 137 -36.65 4.36 -8.53
C THR A 137 -36.30 5.82 -8.85
N VAL A 138 -35.43 6.08 -9.83
CA VAL A 138 -35.01 7.43 -10.25
C VAL A 138 -35.83 7.92 -11.44
N LYS A 139 -36.52 9.06 -11.30
CA LYS A 139 -37.41 9.60 -12.34
C LYS A 139 -36.86 10.83 -13.06
N SER A 140 -36.02 11.61 -12.41
CA SER A 140 -35.37 12.76 -13.03
C SER A 140 -34.00 13.03 -12.43
N ILE A 141 -33.14 13.60 -13.27
CA ILE A 141 -31.80 14.06 -12.92
C ILE A 141 -31.77 15.56 -13.17
N TRP A 142 -31.38 16.30 -12.15
CA TRP A 142 -31.12 17.72 -12.19
C TRP A 142 -29.62 17.89 -12.08
N THR A 143 -29.02 18.78 -12.87
CA THR A 143 -27.58 18.98 -12.79
C THR A 143 -27.16 20.42 -13.01
N THR A 144 -26.11 20.82 -12.30
CA THR A 144 -25.39 22.07 -12.51
C THR A 144 -24.18 21.91 -13.44
N ASN A 145 -23.93 20.70 -13.93
CA ASN A 145 -22.78 20.40 -14.77
C ASN A 145 -23.03 20.78 -16.22
N PHE A 146 -21.96 21.20 -16.90
CA PHE A 146 -21.98 21.54 -18.32
C PHE A 146 -21.71 20.34 -19.24
N ASP A 147 -21.31 19.19 -18.68
CA ASP A 147 -20.99 17.98 -19.44
C ASP A 147 -22.22 17.21 -19.95
N ASP A 148 -21.98 16.23 -20.83
CA ASP A 148 -23.01 15.34 -21.40
C ASP A 148 -22.96 13.92 -20.82
N LEU A 149 -22.23 13.69 -19.72
CA LEU A 149 -21.93 12.34 -19.24
C LEU A 149 -23.22 11.56 -18.89
N CYS A 150 -24.23 12.22 -18.30
CA CYS A 150 -25.53 11.59 -18.04
C CYS A 150 -26.22 11.14 -19.32
N ARG A 151 -26.19 11.98 -20.36
CA ARG A 151 -26.81 11.72 -21.65
C ARG A 151 -26.12 10.57 -22.37
N ASP A 152 -24.79 10.63 -22.42
CA ASP A 152 -23.98 9.59 -23.03
C ASP A 152 -24.15 8.25 -22.31
N ALA A 153 -24.27 8.26 -20.98
CA ALA A 153 -24.55 7.06 -20.20
C ALA A 153 -25.92 6.46 -20.55
N ALA A 154 -26.97 7.27 -20.57
CA ALA A 154 -28.32 6.82 -20.91
C ALA A 154 -28.39 6.21 -22.31
N ILE A 155 -27.73 6.83 -23.29
CA ILE A 155 -27.63 6.28 -24.65
C ILE A 155 -26.92 4.92 -24.64
N LYS A 156 -25.80 4.79 -23.91
CA LYS A 156 -25.04 3.55 -23.81
C LYS A 156 -25.78 2.42 -23.09
N THR A 157 -26.62 2.75 -22.11
CA THR A 157 -27.43 1.75 -21.38
C THR A 157 -28.78 1.47 -22.06
N GLY A 158 -29.10 2.16 -23.15
CA GLY A 158 -30.34 1.99 -23.91
C GLY A 158 -31.57 2.66 -23.27
N ASN A 159 -31.36 3.63 -22.38
CA ASN A 159 -32.44 4.42 -21.78
C ASN A 159 -32.86 5.56 -22.72
N THR A 160 -34.17 5.81 -22.81
CA THR A 160 -34.70 6.99 -23.50
C THR A 160 -34.50 8.21 -22.61
N ILE A 161 -33.61 9.14 -23.00
CA ILE A 161 -33.33 10.37 -22.26
C ILE A 161 -33.94 11.60 -22.93
N ILE A 162 -34.39 12.56 -22.11
CA ILE A 162 -35.00 13.81 -22.56
C ILE A 162 -34.23 14.96 -21.93
N ASP A 163 -33.47 15.67 -22.76
CA ASP A 163 -32.72 16.85 -22.35
C ASP A 163 -33.61 18.10 -22.30
N VAL A 164 -33.58 18.74 -21.13
CA VAL A 164 -34.20 20.03 -20.86
C VAL A 164 -33.10 21.01 -20.47
N THR A 165 -32.94 22.06 -21.27
CA THR A 165 -31.89 23.10 -21.13
C THR A 165 -32.54 24.48 -21.05
N LEU A 166 -31.75 25.54 -20.86
CA LEU A 166 -32.26 26.92 -20.85
C LEU A 166 -32.93 27.34 -22.17
N ASP A 167 -32.62 26.67 -23.28
CA ASP A 167 -33.25 26.93 -24.59
C ASP A 167 -34.48 26.04 -24.86
N SER A 168 -34.86 25.16 -23.93
CA SER A 168 -35.94 24.19 -24.10
C SER A 168 -36.77 23.97 -22.83
N VAL A 169 -36.85 24.99 -21.99
CA VAL A 169 -37.37 24.95 -20.62
C VAL A 169 -38.81 24.42 -20.57
N GLU A 170 -39.65 24.79 -21.53
CA GLU A 170 -41.04 24.33 -21.67
C GLU A 170 -41.19 22.79 -21.72
N ARG A 171 -40.14 22.04 -22.11
CA ARG A 171 -40.17 20.56 -22.14
C ARG A 171 -40.24 19.92 -20.75
N ILE A 172 -40.00 20.69 -19.69
CA ILE A 172 -40.16 20.21 -18.30
C ILE A 172 -41.61 19.90 -17.96
N ILE A 173 -42.57 20.57 -18.63
CA ILE A 173 -44.00 20.44 -18.40
C ILE A 173 -44.53 19.25 -19.21
N ARG A 174 -44.48 18.05 -18.62
CA ARG A 174 -44.98 16.84 -19.29
C ARG A 174 -45.47 15.76 -18.32
N PRO A 175 -46.32 14.82 -18.78
CA PRO A 175 -46.70 13.67 -17.98
C PRO A 175 -45.48 12.84 -17.58
N ILE A 176 -45.46 12.37 -16.32
CA ILE A 176 -44.40 11.47 -15.83
C ILE A 176 -44.51 10.15 -16.58
N ASN A 177 -43.47 9.81 -17.35
CA ASN A 177 -43.35 8.53 -18.05
C ASN A 177 -42.23 7.72 -17.41
N THR A 178 -42.52 6.51 -16.93
CA THR A 178 -41.53 5.63 -16.30
C THR A 178 -40.55 5.00 -17.30
N SER A 179 -40.82 5.10 -18.60
CA SER A 179 -39.93 4.63 -19.67
C SER A 179 -38.97 5.71 -20.19
N GLU A 180 -39.03 6.92 -19.64
CA GLU A 180 -38.18 8.05 -20.03
C GLU A 180 -37.45 8.63 -18.82
N LEU A 181 -36.19 9.01 -19.02
CA LEU A 181 -35.37 9.70 -18.03
C LEU A 181 -35.27 11.18 -18.38
N LEU A 182 -35.78 12.05 -17.51
CA LEU A 182 -35.67 13.50 -17.64
C LEU A 182 -34.30 13.97 -17.12
N LEU A 183 -33.53 14.67 -17.96
CA LEU A 183 -32.28 15.35 -17.60
C LEU A 183 -32.47 16.87 -17.73
N ILE A 184 -32.38 17.57 -16.60
CA ILE A 184 -32.56 19.03 -16.50
C ILE A 184 -31.22 19.70 -16.19
N LYS A 185 -30.70 20.51 -17.12
CA LYS A 185 -29.44 21.26 -16.96
C LYS A 185 -29.72 22.70 -16.48
N LEU A 186 -29.42 22.97 -15.21
CA LEU A 186 -29.82 24.21 -14.53
C LEU A 186 -28.98 25.44 -14.92
N HIS A 187 -27.73 25.26 -15.33
CA HIS A 187 -26.82 26.36 -15.70
C HIS A 187 -26.55 26.46 -17.21
N GLY A 188 -27.25 25.68 -18.03
CA GLY A 188 -27.07 25.63 -19.47
C GLY A 188 -26.10 24.53 -19.93
N ASP A 189 -25.74 24.57 -21.20
CA ASP A 189 -24.89 23.61 -21.91
C ASP A 189 -23.83 24.38 -22.71
N TYR A 190 -22.56 23.95 -22.71
CA TYR A 190 -21.54 24.68 -23.49
C TYR A 190 -21.77 24.55 -25.01
N LYS A 191 -22.55 23.55 -25.45
CA LYS A 191 -22.87 23.31 -26.87
C LYS A 191 -24.00 24.19 -27.39
N TYR A 192 -24.92 24.62 -26.52
CA TYR A 192 -26.14 25.35 -26.90
C TYR A 192 -26.50 26.39 -25.83
N GLY A 193 -26.60 27.66 -26.24
CA GLY A 193 -27.11 28.75 -25.40
C GLY A 193 -26.07 29.48 -24.54
N GLN A 194 -26.58 30.29 -23.62
CA GLN A 194 -25.79 31.05 -22.64
C GLN A 194 -25.40 30.17 -21.44
N LEU A 195 -24.16 30.28 -20.98
CA LEU A 195 -23.68 29.61 -19.76
C LEU A 195 -23.83 30.54 -18.56
N LYS A 196 -24.25 30.01 -17.40
CA LYS A 196 -24.26 30.76 -16.14
C LYS A 196 -23.01 30.47 -15.31
N ASN A 197 -22.08 31.42 -15.27
CA ASN A 197 -20.78 31.35 -14.59
C ASN A 197 -20.51 32.53 -13.64
N THR A 198 -21.08 33.71 -13.90
CA THR A 198 -20.88 34.92 -13.09
C THR A 198 -22.02 35.14 -12.09
N ASP A 199 -21.81 36.00 -11.09
CA ASP A 199 -22.86 36.35 -10.13
C ASP A 199 -24.07 36.99 -10.81
N GLU A 200 -23.86 37.80 -11.86
CA GLU A 200 -24.97 38.39 -12.62
C GLU A 200 -25.79 37.35 -13.36
N GLU A 201 -25.13 36.32 -13.90
CA GLU A 201 -25.77 35.21 -14.60
C GLU A 201 -26.48 34.23 -13.62
N LEU A 202 -25.95 34.05 -12.41
CA LEU A 202 -26.46 33.14 -11.37
C LEU A 202 -27.50 33.80 -10.41
N LYS A 203 -27.65 35.13 -10.44
CA LYS A 203 -28.54 35.90 -9.54
C LYS A 203 -29.97 35.38 -9.48
N THR A 204 -30.51 34.96 -10.63
CA THR A 204 -31.86 34.38 -10.71
C THR A 204 -31.81 33.07 -11.48
N GLN A 205 -32.35 32.02 -10.87
CA GLN A 205 -32.68 30.82 -11.62
C GLN A 205 -33.85 31.13 -12.55
N ASP A 206 -33.90 30.48 -13.71
CA ASP A 206 -35.05 30.60 -14.62
C ASP A 206 -36.35 30.33 -13.84
N GLU A 207 -37.36 31.20 -13.99
CA GLU A 207 -38.59 31.16 -13.20
C GLU A 207 -39.36 29.85 -13.39
N THR A 208 -39.30 29.28 -14.59
CA THR A 208 -39.98 28.02 -14.92
C THR A 208 -39.25 26.83 -14.30
N PHE A 209 -37.92 26.80 -14.36
CA PHE A 209 -37.14 25.77 -13.64
C PHE A 209 -37.28 25.87 -12.14
N ARG A 210 -37.25 27.07 -11.58
CA ARG A 210 -37.42 27.30 -10.13
C ARG A 210 -38.79 26.81 -9.66
N SER A 211 -39.86 27.26 -10.31
CA SER A 211 -41.23 26.87 -9.94
C SER A 211 -41.43 25.36 -10.04
N HIS A 212 -40.96 24.73 -11.12
CA HIS A 212 -41.03 23.29 -11.27
C HIS A 212 -40.21 22.54 -10.23
N LEU A 213 -38.97 22.94 -9.94
CA LEU A 213 -38.17 22.31 -8.90
C LEU A 213 -38.92 22.32 -7.55
N ILE A 214 -39.47 23.47 -7.19
CA ILE A 214 -40.18 23.67 -5.93
C ILE A 214 -41.41 22.77 -5.83
N ASP A 215 -42.23 22.72 -6.88
CA ASP A 215 -43.43 21.88 -6.90
C ASP A 215 -43.10 20.39 -7.01
N TYR A 216 -42.07 20.03 -7.77
CA TYR A 216 -41.68 18.64 -8.01
C TYR A 216 -41.17 17.95 -6.75
N LEU A 217 -40.48 18.68 -5.87
CA LEU A 217 -39.90 18.18 -4.61
C LEU A 217 -40.89 18.14 -3.42
N LYS A 218 -42.15 18.58 -3.59
CA LYS A 218 -43.17 18.48 -2.54
C LYS A 218 -43.39 17.04 -2.09
N ASP A 219 -43.52 16.11 -3.04
CA ASP A 219 -43.89 14.71 -2.79
C ASP A 219 -42.77 13.71 -3.12
N LYS A 220 -41.70 14.13 -3.79
CA LYS A 220 -40.58 13.26 -4.22
C LYS A 220 -39.37 13.37 -3.29
N HIS A 221 -38.62 12.29 -3.17
CA HIS A 221 -37.37 12.29 -2.42
C HIS A 221 -36.23 12.85 -3.29
N LEU A 222 -35.33 13.63 -2.69
CA LEU A 222 -34.16 14.21 -3.35
C LEU A 222 -32.88 13.57 -2.81
N ILE A 223 -32.06 13.05 -3.70
CA ILE A 223 -30.68 12.65 -3.43
C ILE A 223 -29.77 13.69 -4.08
N VAL A 224 -28.95 14.37 -3.29
CA VAL A 224 -27.95 15.32 -3.78
C VAL A 224 -26.58 14.66 -3.74
N SER A 225 -25.82 14.67 -4.84
CA SER A 225 -24.46 14.10 -4.88
C SER A 225 -23.53 14.93 -5.75
N GLY A 226 -22.28 15.11 -5.31
CA GLY A 226 -21.26 15.87 -6.05
C GLY A 226 -21.49 17.38 -6.13
N TYR A 227 -22.51 17.91 -5.45
CA TYR A 227 -22.84 19.34 -5.41
C TYR A 227 -22.43 19.96 -4.06
N SER A 228 -21.78 21.12 -4.10
CA SER A 228 -21.22 21.78 -2.92
C SER A 228 -22.21 22.66 -2.15
N GLY A 229 -23.35 23.02 -2.75
CA GLY A 229 -24.32 23.93 -2.12
C GLY A 229 -23.96 25.42 -2.22
N ARG A 230 -22.96 25.80 -3.02
CA ARG A 230 -22.51 27.21 -3.12
C ARG A 230 -23.41 28.12 -3.98
N ASP A 231 -24.30 27.58 -4.81
CA ASP A 231 -25.21 28.43 -5.60
C ASP A 231 -26.39 28.93 -4.74
N LYS A 232 -26.44 30.25 -4.50
CA LYS A 232 -27.50 30.91 -3.72
C LYS A 232 -28.89 30.75 -4.34
N SER A 233 -29.01 30.73 -5.67
CA SER A 233 -30.28 30.61 -6.38
C SER A 233 -30.92 29.23 -6.21
N ILE A 234 -30.11 28.17 -6.33
CA ILE A 234 -30.53 26.78 -6.14
C ILE A 234 -30.84 26.51 -4.66
N MET A 235 -29.96 26.94 -3.75
CA MET A 235 -30.17 26.76 -2.31
C MET A 235 -31.42 27.50 -1.83
N SER A 236 -31.70 28.69 -2.36
CA SER A 236 -32.96 29.42 -2.12
C SER A 236 -34.18 28.63 -2.60
N ALA A 237 -34.12 28.03 -3.80
CA ALA A 237 -35.22 27.22 -4.33
C ALA A 237 -35.46 25.96 -3.48
N LEU A 238 -34.39 25.30 -3.02
CA LEU A 238 -34.49 24.16 -2.11
C LEU A 238 -35.11 24.58 -0.76
N LYS A 239 -34.65 25.66 -0.15
CA LYS A 239 -35.23 26.18 1.11
C LYS A 239 -36.72 26.49 0.97
N GLU A 240 -37.13 27.11 -0.13
CA GLU A 240 -38.55 27.39 -0.40
C GLU A 240 -39.36 26.11 -0.63
N SER A 241 -38.79 25.11 -1.33
CA SER A 241 -39.47 23.83 -1.52
C SER A 241 -39.71 23.11 -0.19
N TYR A 242 -38.69 23.06 0.67
CA TYR A 242 -38.76 22.37 1.95
C TYR A 242 -39.46 23.19 3.06
N SER A 243 -39.84 24.45 2.82
CA SER A 243 -40.75 25.19 3.71
C SER A 243 -42.23 24.92 3.43
N LYS A 244 -42.55 24.36 2.25
CA LYS A 244 -43.92 23.99 1.86
C LYS A 244 -44.28 22.60 2.43
N GLN A 245 -45.56 22.39 2.70
CA GLN A 245 -46.06 21.11 3.21
C GLN A 245 -45.95 20.00 2.13
N GLY A 246 -45.47 18.82 2.52
CA GLY A 246 -45.44 17.62 1.68
C GLY A 246 -44.64 16.48 2.34
N SER A 247 -44.45 15.36 1.61
CA SER A 247 -43.78 14.14 2.10
C SER A 247 -42.34 13.91 1.60
N GLY A 248 -41.85 14.70 0.64
CA GLY A 248 -40.50 14.55 0.09
C GLY A 248 -39.39 14.62 1.15
N ARG A 249 -38.35 13.81 0.99
CA ARG A 249 -37.22 13.70 1.92
C ARG A 249 -35.96 14.26 1.26
N LEU A 250 -35.09 14.88 2.04
CA LEU A 250 -33.78 15.34 1.56
C LEU A 250 -32.69 14.38 2.04
N TYR A 251 -31.95 13.82 1.10
CA TYR A 251 -30.74 13.05 1.36
C TYR A 251 -29.56 13.80 0.73
N TRP A 252 -28.77 14.49 1.55
CA TRP A 252 -27.57 15.19 1.09
C TRP A 252 -26.35 14.27 1.22
N CYS A 253 -25.90 13.69 0.12
CA CYS A 253 -24.73 12.83 0.08
C CYS A 253 -23.46 13.67 -0.12
N GLY A 254 -22.84 14.08 0.99
CA GLY A 254 -21.62 14.87 0.99
C GLY A 254 -20.36 14.01 0.92
N TYR A 255 -19.24 14.60 0.47
CA TYR A 255 -17.94 13.95 0.49
C TYR A 255 -17.32 14.12 1.88
N GLY A 256 -17.14 13.02 2.61
CA GLY A 256 -16.63 13.03 3.99
C GLY A 256 -17.67 13.41 5.06
N GLN A 257 -17.21 13.60 6.30
CA GLN A 257 -18.05 13.64 7.49
C GLN A 257 -18.68 15.02 7.80
N ASN A 258 -18.11 16.10 7.28
CA ASN A 258 -18.50 17.46 7.66
C ASN A 258 -19.28 18.15 6.53
N PRO A 259 -20.57 18.48 6.71
CA PRO A 259 -21.30 19.34 5.78
C PRO A 259 -20.78 20.78 5.81
N SER A 260 -20.96 21.54 4.72
CA SER A 260 -20.77 23.00 4.75
C SER A 260 -21.88 23.69 5.56
N ASP A 261 -21.64 24.94 5.96
CA ASP A 261 -22.61 25.73 6.73
C ASP A 261 -23.93 25.91 5.97
N GLU A 262 -23.89 26.11 4.64
CA GLU A 262 -25.09 26.26 3.80
C GLU A 262 -25.92 24.98 3.75
N VAL A 263 -25.24 23.83 3.71
CA VAL A 263 -25.90 22.51 3.69
C VAL A 263 -26.51 22.21 5.05
N LEU A 264 -25.78 22.49 6.14
CA LEU A 264 -26.27 22.32 7.49
C LEU A 264 -27.48 23.23 7.76
N ASP A 265 -27.43 24.47 7.28
CA ASP A 265 -28.54 25.42 7.35
C ASP A 265 -29.77 24.92 6.57
N LEU A 266 -29.60 24.42 5.33
CA LEU A 266 -30.71 23.82 4.56
C LEU A 266 -31.34 22.62 5.28
N ILE A 267 -30.52 21.71 5.83
CA ILE A 267 -30.99 20.53 6.55
C ILE A 267 -31.77 20.95 7.81
N THR A 268 -31.23 21.93 8.55
CA THR A 268 -31.87 22.46 9.76
C THR A 268 -33.19 23.15 9.41
N TRP A 269 -33.19 23.98 8.37
CA TRP A 269 -34.36 24.67 7.84
C TRP A 269 -35.49 23.70 7.46
N ALA A 270 -35.17 22.66 6.67
CA ALA A 270 -36.14 21.64 6.26
C ALA A 270 -36.77 20.95 7.48
N ARG A 271 -35.95 20.59 8.48
CA ARG A 271 -36.41 19.93 9.71
C ARG A 271 -37.30 20.82 10.57
N GLN A 272 -36.95 22.09 10.72
CA GLN A 272 -37.79 23.07 11.43
C GLN A 272 -39.17 23.22 10.78
N HIS A 273 -39.26 23.05 9.46
CA HIS A 273 -40.52 23.05 8.71
C HIS A 273 -41.18 21.66 8.61
N GLY A 274 -40.78 20.70 9.45
CA GLY A 274 -41.42 19.39 9.57
C GLY A 274 -41.05 18.38 8.48
N ARG A 275 -40.05 18.66 7.65
CA ARG A 275 -39.56 17.75 6.60
C ARG A 275 -38.44 16.86 7.13
N SER A 276 -38.32 15.64 6.61
CA SER A 276 -37.16 14.78 6.91
C SER A 276 -35.99 15.15 5.99
N ALA A 277 -34.87 15.54 6.60
CA ALA A 277 -33.62 15.86 5.90
C ALA A 277 -32.44 15.20 6.61
N PHE A 278 -31.47 14.68 5.85
CA PHE A 278 -30.31 13.98 6.40
C PHE A 278 -29.05 14.35 5.63
N TYR A 279 -27.93 14.39 6.34
CA TYR A 279 -26.59 14.38 5.76
C TYR A 279 -26.06 12.95 5.75
N ILE A 280 -25.52 12.51 4.62
CA ILE A 280 -24.98 11.17 4.43
C ILE A 280 -23.50 11.33 4.07
N PRO A 281 -22.58 10.95 4.96
CA PRO A 281 -21.16 10.90 4.62
C PRO A 281 -20.92 9.83 3.56
N THR A 282 -20.37 10.23 2.42
CA THR A 282 -20.05 9.33 1.30
C THR A 282 -18.63 9.52 0.80
N ASP A 283 -18.17 8.54 0.03
CA ASP A 283 -16.80 8.45 -0.50
C ASP A 283 -16.67 8.85 -1.97
N GLY A 284 -17.71 9.49 -2.54
CA GLY A 284 -17.81 9.87 -3.95
C GLY A 284 -19.06 9.30 -4.64
N PHE A 285 -19.42 9.90 -5.78
CA PHE A 285 -20.64 9.59 -6.54
C PHE A 285 -20.69 8.14 -7.05
N ASP A 286 -19.64 7.67 -7.74
CA ASP A 286 -19.61 6.31 -8.30
C ASP A 286 -19.79 5.24 -7.24
N LYS A 287 -19.09 5.35 -6.11
CA LYS A 287 -19.21 4.39 -5.00
C LYS A 287 -20.61 4.38 -4.39
N LEU A 288 -21.20 5.55 -4.20
CA LEU A 288 -22.58 5.69 -3.74
C LEU A 288 -23.56 4.96 -4.68
N MET A 289 -23.43 5.20 -5.99
CA MET A 289 -24.27 4.55 -7.00
C MET A 289 -24.05 3.03 -7.06
N ILE A 290 -22.81 2.54 -6.88
CA ILE A 290 -22.52 1.11 -6.76
C ILE A 290 -23.27 0.51 -5.58
N SER A 291 -23.15 1.10 -4.39
CA SER A 291 -23.79 0.58 -3.19
C SER A 291 -25.33 0.62 -3.29
N LEU A 292 -25.89 1.71 -3.82
CA LEU A 292 -27.33 1.84 -4.04
C LEU A 292 -27.86 0.86 -5.09
N ALA A 293 -27.27 0.82 -6.29
CA ALA A 293 -27.73 -0.06 -7.37
C ALA A 293 -27.61 -1.53 -7.00
N LYS A 294 -26.51 -1.92 -6.34
CA LYS A 294 -26.32 -3.30 -5.84
C LYS A 294 -27.46 -3.72 -4.93
N GLU A 295 -27.80 -2.89 -3.95
CA GLU A 295 -28.83 -3.22 -2.96
C GLU A 295 -30.25 -3.12 -3.54
N CYS A 296 -30.55 -2.10 -4.33
CA CYS A 296 -31.87 -1.89 -4.91
C CYS A 296 -32.21 -2.95 -5.98
N CYS A 297 -31.23 -3.40 -6.76
CA CYS A 297 -31.43 -4.37 -7.86
C CYS A 297 -31.37 -5.84 -7.40
N LYS A 298 -30.96 -6.15 -6.16
CA LYS A 298 -30.69 -7.52 -5.68
C LYS A 298 -31.80 -8.54 -5.93
N ASP A 299 -33.06 -8.10 -5.91
CA ASP A 299 -34.25 -8.96 -6.08
C ASP A 299 -34.63 -9.21 -7.55
N HIS A 300 -33.95 -8.57 -8.51
CA HIS A 300 -34.30 -8.58 -9.93
C HIS A 300 -33.18 -9.18 -10.79
N THR A 301 -33.27 -10.47 -11.12
CA THR A 301 -32.19 -11.21 -11.82
C THR A 301 -31.66 -10.50 -13.07
N LYS A 302 -32.54 -9.99 -13.94
CA LYS A 302 -32.14 -9.24 -15.15
C LYS A 302 -31.38 -7.95 -14.84
N LEU A 303 -31.77 -7.24 -13.77
CA LEU A 303 -31.10 -6.00 -13.37
C LEU A 303 -29.77 -6.29 -12.64
N VAL A 304 -29.65 -7.42 -11.93
CA VAL A 304 -28.37 -7.89 -11.35
C VAL A 304 -27.36 -8.22 -12.46
N GLU A 305 -27.82 -8.84 -13.55
CA GLU A 305 -26.98 -9.08 -14.74
C GLU A 305 -26.53 -7.75 -15.37
N LYS A 306 -27.47 -6.83 -15.63
CA LYS A 306 -27.15 -5.49 -16.14
C LYS A 306 -26.22 -4.69 -15.21
N PHE A 307 -26.41 -4.77 -13.90
CA PHE A 307 -25.53 -4.17 -12.90
C PHE A 307 -24.10 -4.69 -13.05
N SER A 308 -23.96 -6.02 -13.16
CA SER A 308 -22.67 -6.67 -13.37
C SER A 308 -22.03 -6.24 -14.69
N ASP A 309 -22.83 -6.08 -15.75
CA ASP A 309 -22.35 -5.65 -17.06
C ASP A 309 -21.98 -4.16 -17.10
N CYS A 310 -22.60 -3.31 -16.27
CA CYS A 310 -22.20 -1.91 -16.13
C CYS A 310 -20.80 -1.75 -15.49
N LEU A 311 -20.42 -2.68 -14.60
CA LEU A 311 -19.12 -2.70 -13.94
C LEU A 311 -18.01 -3.28 -14.85
N LYS A 312 -18.32 -4.31 -15.64
CA LYS A 312 -17.34 -4.95 -16.51
C LYS A 312 -16.92 -4.01 -17.64
N ALA A 313 -15.60 -3.87 -17.86
CA ALA A 313 -15.10 -3.30 -19.10
C ALA A 313 -15.38 -4.25 -20.28
N GLU A 314 -15.31 -3.75 -21.52
CA GLU A 314 -15.32 -4.63 -22.71
C GLU A 314 -14.34 -5.79 -22.50
N LYS A 315 -14.68 -6.99 -22.98
CA LYS A 315 -13.89 -8.21 -22.83
C LYS A 315 -12.52 -8.09 -23.53
N GLN A 316 -11.61 -7.32 -22.98
CA GLN A 316 -10.19 -7.41 -23.29
C GLN A 316 -9.66 -8.66 -22.59
N GLU A 317 -9.02 -9.54 -23.35
CA GLU A 317 -8.34 -10.71 -22.81
C GLU A 317 -7.36 -10.30 -21.70
N ILE A 318 -7.16 -11.19 -20.73
CA ILE A 318 -6.15 -10.96 -19.70
C ILE A 318 -4.79 -10.94 -20.37
N ASN A 319 -4.22 -9.75 -20.56
CA ASN A 319 -2.88 -9.62 -21.09
C ASN A 319 -1.87 -9.77 -19.93
N ARG A 320 -1.29 -10.96 -19.83
CA ARG A 320 -0.18 -11.26 -18.92
C ARG A 320 0.99 -11.76 -19.75
N SER A 321 1.93 -10.88 -20.08
CA SER A 321 3.10 -11.27 -20.88
C SER A 321 4.12 -12.04 -20.02
N PRO A 322 4.84 -13.03 -20.56
CA PRO A 322 5.92 -13.68 -19.82
C PRO A 322 7.12 -12.73 -19.65
N PHE A 323 7.85 -12.89 -18.55
CA PHE A 323 9.13 -12.23 -18.34
C PHE A 323 10.19 -12.78 -19.30
N SER A 324 10.99 -11.88 -19.84
CA SER A 324 12.15 -12.19 -20.64
C SER A 324 13.37 -11.44 -20.12
N ILE A 325 14.52 -12.12 -20.06
CA ILE A 325 15.80 -11.50 -19.76
C ILE A 325 16.72 -11.79 -20.93
N GLU A 326 17.06 -10.74 -21.68
CA GLU A 326 18.11 -10.81 -22.68
C GLU A 326 19.46 -10.92 -21.97
N THR A 327 20.19 -11.99 -22.26
CA THR A 327 21.51 -12.22 -21.68
C THR A 327 22.58 -11.71 -22.61
N GLY A 328 23.49 -10.91 -22.06
CA GLY A 328 24.69 -10.42 -22.75
C GLY A 328 25.90 -11.31 -22.45
N LYS A 329 27.08 -10.69 -22.35
CA LYS A 329 28.32 -11.38 -21.97
C LYS A 329 28.21 -12.02 -20.58
N LEU A 330 28.88 -13.16 -20.40
CA LEU A 330 29.00 -13.77 -19.08
C LEU A 330 29.93 -12.95 -18.19
N ASN A 331 29.39 -12.04 -17.38
CA ASN A 331 30.19 -11.15 -16.52
C ASN A 331 30.31 -11.63 -15.07
N ALA A 332 29.35 -12.43 -14.59
CA ALA A 332 29.37 -12.99 -13.25
C ALA A 332 28.60 -14.32 -13.21
N ILE A 333 28.91 -15.13 -12.20
CA ILE A 333 28.18 -16.35 -11.88
C ILE A 333 27.83 -16.29 -10.40
N ILE A 334 26.61 -16.72 -10.07
CA ILE A 334 26.19 -16.89 -8.69
C ILE A 334 25.74 -18.32 -8.42
N LYS A 335 26.07 -18.83 -7.24
CA LYS A 335 25.84 -20.24 -6.83
C LYS A 335 24.63 -20.33 -5.92
N GLY A 336 23.61 -21.08 -6.31
CA GLY A 336 22.38 -21.26 -5.53
C GLY A 336 22.46 -22.38 -4.51
N ASN A 337 21.49 -22.43 -3.60
CA ASN A 337 21.27 -23.53 -2.66
C ASN A 337 20.25 -24.58 -3.15
N LEU A 338 20.00 -24.61 -4.47
CA LEU A 338 18.99 -25.44 -5.12
C LEU A 338 19.60 -26.66 -5.81
N PHE A 339 18.94 -27.80 -5.63
CA PHE A 339 19.31 -29.10 -6.19
C PHE A 339 18.14 -29.65 -7.01
N PRO A 340 18.30 -29.99 -8.30
CA PRO A 340 17.22 -30.55 -9.10
C PRO A 340 16.64 -31.81 -8.44
N LEU A 341 15.31 -31.88 -8.41
CA LEU A 341 14.54 -32.91 -7.72
C LEU A 341 13.47 -33.47 -8.67
N LYS A 342 13.35 -34.80 -8.73
CA LYS A 342 12.13 -35.44 -9.21
C LYS A 342 11.39 -36.04 -8.03
N LEU A 343 10.09 -35.80 -8.02
CA LEU A 343 9.16 -36.27 -7.01
C LEU A 343 8.61 -37.65 -7.39
N PRO A 344 8.07 -38.42 -6.43
CA PRO A 344 7.24 -39.58 -6.72
C PRO A 344 6.06 -39.18 -7.62
N LYS A 345 5.72 -40.06 -8.57
CA LYS A 345 4.62 -39.81 -9.52
C LYS A 345 3.24 -40.08 -8.94
N GLU A 346 3.17 -40.88 -7.89
CA GLU A 346 1.94 -41.37 -7.29
C GLU A 346 2.08 -41.49 -5.77
N ALA A 347 0.94 -41.47 -5.08
CA ALA A 347 0.80 -41.76 -3.66
C ALA A 347 -0.44 -42.63 -3.44
N PHE A 348 -0.55 -43.27 -2.28
CA PHE A 348 -1.78 -43.97 -1.91
C PHE A 348 -2.88 -42.96 -1.54
N GLN A 349 -4.10 -43.21 -2.02
CA GLN A 349 -5.29 -42.41 -1.74
C GLN A 349 -6.47 -43.33 -1.37
N PHE A 350 -7.20 -42.98 -0.31
CA PHE A 350 -8.42 -43.67 0.12
C PHE A 350 -9.37 -42.73 0.88
N GLN A 351 -10.67 -43.05 0.88
CA GLN A 351 -11.65 -42.33 1.70
C GLN A 351 -11.53 -42.78 3.16
N SER A 352 -11.78 -41.87 4.08
CA SER A 352 -11.71 -42.15 5.51
C SER A 352 -12.52 -41.13 6.28
N ASP A 353 -13.24 -41.61 7.29
CA ASP A 353 -13.94 -40.80 8.29
C ASP A 353 -13.00 -39.77 8.94
N LEU A 354 -11.74 -40.13 9.19
CA LEU A 354 -10.70 -39.25 9.75
C LEU A 354 -10.37 -38.05 8.86
N ALA A 355 -10.52 -38.16 7.53
CA ALA A 355 -10.25 -37.06 6.61
C ALA A 355 -11.34 -35.96 6.67
N THR A 356 -12.53 -36.32 7.14
CA THR A 356 -13.71 -35.44 7.26
C THR A 356 -14.04 -35.04 8.71
N GLY A 357 -13.29 -35.55 9.69
CA GLY A 357 -13.48 -35.27 11.11
C GLY A 357 -13.21 -33.81 11.54
N LEU A 358 -13.36 -33.53 12.83
CA LEU A 358 -13.20 -32.17 13.40
C LEU A 358 -11.73 -31.71 13.45
N GLN A 359 -10.77 -32.61 13.67
CA GLN A 359 -9.32 -32.29 13.65
C GLN A 359 -8.49 -33.27 12.81
N PRO A 360 -8.74 -33.39 11.48
CA PRO A 360 -8.16 -34.43 10.62
C PRO A 360 -6.63 -34.49 10.68
N TRP A 361 -5.99 -33.32 10.65
CA TRP A 361 -4.53 -33.22 10.70
C TRP A 361 -3.92 -33.75 12.00
N LYS A 362 -4.58 -33.52 13.14
CA LYS A 362 -4.05 -33.90 14.45
C LYS A 362 -4.26 -35.40 14.67
N GLU A 363 -5.44 -35.90 14.32
CA GLU A 363 -5.83 -37.30 14.45
C GLU A 363 -4.94 -38.19 13.57
N ILE A 364 -4.87 -37.91 12.27
CA ILE A 364 -4.02 -38.65 11.32
C ILE A 364 -2.55 -38.62 11.77
N LYS A 365 -2.03 -37.45 12.19
CA LYS A 365 -0.63 -37.32 12.63
C LYS A 365 -0.32 -38.15 13.87
N ASN A 366 -1.27 -38.27 14.81
CA ASN A 366 -1.09 -39.09 16.00
C ASN A 366 -1.17 -40.58 15.65
N LEU A 367 -2.11 -40.95 14.77
CA LEU A 367 -2.32 -42.33 14.32
C LEU A 367 -1.09 -42.91 13.61
N VAL A 368 -0.49 -42.16 12.67
CA VAL A 368 0.66 -42.62 11.89
C VAL A 368 2.00 -42.56 12.65
N LYS A 369 2.04 -42.00 13.86
CA LYS A 369 3.28 -41.77 14.62
C LYS A 369 4.14 -43.03 14.88
N PRO A 370 3.59 -44.23 15.16
CA PRO A 370 4.38 -45.43 15.36
C PRO A 370 4.78 -46.13 14.05
N TYR A 371 4.20 -45.74 12.91
CA TYR A 371 4.45 -46.37 11.61
C TYR A 371 5.41 -45.54 10.76
N SER A 372 6.03 -46.19 9.77
CA SER A 372 6.81 -45.51 8.74
C SER A 372 5.90 -44.88 7.67
N ILE A 373 4.86 -44.17 8.10
CA ILE A 373 3.86 -43.55 7.21
C ILE A 373 3.95 -42.03 7.35
N VAL A 374 3.82 -41.33 6.22
CA VAL A 374 3.41 -39.93 6.18
C VAL A 374 2.05 -39.89 5.51
N ALA A 375 1.05 -39.32 6.18
CA ALA A 375 -0.29 -39.18 5.65
C ALA A 375 -0.83 -37.78 5.91
N VAL A 376 -1.66 -37.28 4.98
CA VAL A 376 -2.28 -35.96 5.05
C VAL A 376 -3.75 -36.03 4.60
N PRO A 377 -4.65 -35.26 5.22
CA PRO A 377 -6.02 -35.13 4.75
C PRO A 377 -6.09 -34.13 3.59
N HIS A 378 -6.72 -34.52 2.48
CA HIS A 378 -6.92 -33.65 1.32
C HIS A 378 -8.24 -33.97 0.58
N ARG A 379 -9.13 -32.97 0.47
CA ARG A 379 -10.41 -33.04 -0.26
C ARG A 379 -11.28 -34.25 0.11
N GLY A 380 -11.35 -34.61 1.39
CA GLY A 380 -12.13 -35.76 1.89
C GLY A 380 -11.43 -37.12 1.78
N TYR A 381 -10.17 -37.15 1.33
CA TYR A 381 -9.35 -38.37 1.25
C TYR A 381 -8.14 -38.27 2.16
N VAL A 382 -7.59 -39.43 2.56
CA VAL A 382 -6.24 -39.53 3.10
C VAL A 382 -5.28 -39.83 1.97
N TRP A 383 -4.23 -39.02 1.85
CA TRP A 383 -3.11 -39.25 0.96
C TRP A 383 -1.90 -39.71 1.77
N ALA A 384 -1.31 -40.85 1.42
CA ALA A 384 -0.28 -41.50 2.21
C ALA A 384 0.91 -41.99 1.36
N LEU A 385 2.11 -41.86 1.94
CA LEU A 385 3.33 -42.52 1.50
C LEU A 385 3.76 -43.48 2.62
N GLY A 386 3.97 -44.73 2.27
CA GLY A 386 4.17 -45.84 3.20
C GLY A 386 4.14 -47.18 2.44
N THR A 387 4.22 -48.30 3.15
CA THR A 387 3.88 -49.59 2.53
C THR A 387 2.38 -49.82 2.57
N LEU A 388 1.83 -50.56 1.61
CA LEU A 388 0.40 -50.89 1.61
C LEU A 388 -0.01 -51.67 2.87
N SER A 389 0.85 -52.57 3.34
CA SER A 389 0.62 -53.35 4.57
C SER A 389 0.49 -52.43 5.79
N ASP A 390 1.48 -51.56 6.00
CA ASP A 390 1.46 -50.63 7.14
C ASP A 390 0.24 -49.70 7.07
N ILE A 391 -0.15 -49.24 5.88
CA ILE A 391 -1.32 -48.37 5.71
C ILE A 391 -2.59 -49.11 6.09
N ASN A 392 -2.78 -50.35 5.61
CA ASN A 392 -3.94 -51.16 5.97
C ASN A 392 -4.04 -51.39 7.48
N THR A 393 -2.92 -51.71 8.14
CA THR A 393 -2.89 -51.93 9.60
C THR A 393 -3.09 -50.61 10.37
N CYS A 394 -2.45 -49.52 9.94
CA CYS A 394 -2.52 -48.23 10.61
C CYS A 394 -3.91 -47.60 10.55
N PHE A 395 -4.64 -47.80 9.45
CA PHE A 395 -5.97 -47.22 9.21
C PHE A 395 -7.09 -48.27 9.26
N GLU A 396 -6.85 -49.41 9.91
CA GLU A 396 -7.86 -50.44 10.10
C GLU A 396 -9.13 -49.86 10.76
N GLY A 397 -10.30 -50.16 10.21
CA GLY A 397 -11.58 -49.62 10.68
C GLY A 397 -11.88 -48.17 10.25
N HIS A 398 -10.93 -47.47 9.62
CA HIS A 398 -11.07 -46.08 9.16
C HIS A 398 -11.00 -45.93 7.63
N ILE A 399 -10.80 -47.02 6.89
CA ILE A 399 -10.76 -47.00 5.42
C ILE A 399 -12.18 -47.24 4.88
N GLU A 400 -12.66 -46.29 4.09
CA GLU A 400 -13.88 -46.42 3.30
C GLU A 400 -13.50 -46.71 1.84
N GLY A 401 -14.08 -47.78 1.27
CA GLY A 401 -13.79 -48.19 -0.11
C GLY A 401 -12.43 -48.88 -0.27
N SER A 402 -11.72 -48.57 -1.37
CA SER A 402 -10.44 -49.22 -1.72
C SER A 402 -9.28 -48.23 -1.71
N ILE A 403 -8.09 -48.72 -1.33
CA ILE A 403 -6.85 -47.96 -1.45
C ILE A 403 -6.38 -47.99 -2.90
N THR A 404 -6.22 -46.82 -3.51
CA THR A 404 -5.76 -46.66 -4.88
C THR A 404 -4.42 -45.94 -4.93
N ARG A 405 -3.65 -46.10 -6.01
CA ARG A 405 -2.49 -45.25 -6.29
C ARG A 405 -2.95 -44.10 -7.20
N ALA A 406 -2.87 -42.88 -6.68
CA ALA A 406 -3.32 -41.68 -7.36
C ALA A 406 -2.13 -40.84 -7.84
N PRO A 407 -2.19 -40.25 -9.05
CA PRO A 407 -1.10 -39.45 -9.59
C PRO A 407 -0.94 -38.12 -8.83
N ILE A 408 0.31 -37.75 -8.55
CA ILE A 408 0.68 -36.48 -7.92
C ILE A 408 0.90 -35.38 -8.98
N ASP A 409 1.29 -35.76 -10.20
CA ASP A 409 1.72 -34.83 -11.27
C ASP A 409 0.62 -33.83 -11.69
N ASN A 410 -0.67 -34.13 -11.43
CA ASN A 410 -1.80 -33.26 -11.75
C ASN A 410 -2.13 -32.24 -10.64
N LEU A 411 -1.37 -32.21 -9.54
CA LEU A 411 -1.63 -31.37 -8.38
C LEU A 411 -0.70 -30.16 -8.33
N GLU A 412 -1.26 -28.97 -8.17
CA GLU A 412 -0.49 -27.73 -7.98
C GLU A 412 0.08 -27.69 -6.55
N LEU A 413 1.30 -28.22 -6.35
CA LEU A 413 1.93 -28.36 -5.02
C LEU A 413 1.96 -27.07 -4.20
N TRP A 414 2.08 -25.91 -4.84
CA TRP A 414 2.12 -24.61 -4.16
C TRP A 414 0.74 -24.09 -3.73
N LYS A 415 -0.35 -24.58 -4.33
CA LYS A 415 -1.74 -24.32 -3.87
C LYS A 415 -2.19 -25.37 -2.85
N ASP A 416 -1.75 -26.62 -3.01
CA ASP A 416 -2.15 -27.74 -2.16
C ASP A 416 -1.12 -28.02 -1.05
N THR A 417 -1.19 -27.22 0.02
CA THR A 417 -0.30 -27.32 1.20
C THR A 417 -0.26 -28.73 1.82
N ALA A 418 -1.34 -29.50 1.72
CA ALA A 418 -1.39 -30.87 2.21
C ALA A 418 -0.39 -31.76 1.48
N ILE A 419 -0.42 -31.77 0.15
CA ILE A 419 0.43 -32.61 -0.70
C ILE A 419 1.89 -32.13 -0.62
N TYR A 420 2.12 -30.82 -0.57
CA TYR A 420 3.43 -30.26 -0.28
C TYR A 420 4.01 -30.83 1.03
N ASN A 421 3.22 -30.83 2.11
CA ASN A 421 3.65 -31.37 3.40
C ASN A 421 3.88 -32.89 3.36
N LEU A 422 3.07 -33.64 2.60
CA LEU A 422 3.25 -35.09 2.38
C LEU A 422 4.63 -35.37 1.77
N LEU A 423 4.96 -34.67 0.69
CA LEU A 423 6.22 -34.84 -0.04
C LEU A 423 7.42 -34.35 0.75
N LEU A 424 7.34 -33.17 1.38
CA LEU A 424 8.46 -32.62 2.14
C LEU A 424 8.74 -33.44 3.41
N SER A 425 7.70 -33.91 4.11
CA SER A 425 7.86 -34.71 5.33
C SER A 425 8.43 -36.09 5.02
N SER A 426 7.96 -36.75 3.95
CA SER A 426 8.49 -38.04 3.51
C SER A 426 9.95 -37.91 3.06
N LEU A 427 10.28 -36.90 2.24
CA LEU A 427 11.66 -36.60 1.84
C LEU A 427 12.57 -36.31 3.04
N THR A 428 12.09 -35.52 4.01
CA THR A 428 12.83 -35.19 5.24
C THR A 428 13.17 -36.45 6.04
N ARG A 429 12.19 -37.35 6.23
CA ARG A 429 12.39 -38.62 6.93
C ARG A 429 13.32 -39.55 6.15
N ALA A 430 13.15 -39.64 4.83
CA ALA A 430 13.95 -40.48 3.96
C ALA A 430 15.43 -40.04 3.90
N LEU A 431 15.71 -38.74 4.02
CA LEU A 431 17.08 -38.21 4.04
C LEU A 431 17.77 -38.33 5.40
N SER A 432 17.02 -38.29 6.50
CA SER A 432 17.54 -38.27 7.87
C SER A 432 17.73 -39.66 8.48
N ALA A 433 16.71 -40.53 8.40
CA ALA A 433 16.70 -41.82 9.11
C ALA A 433 17.88 -42.75 8.73
N PRO A 434 18.23 -42.94 7.45
CA PRO A 434 19.33 -43.84 7.07
C PRO A 434 20.71 -43.37 7.53
N LYS A 435 20.83 -42.12 7.96
CA LYS A 435 22.10 -41.48 8.37
C LYS A 435 22.19 -41.23 9.87
N GLY A 436 21.24 -41.73 10.65
CA GLY A 436 21.19 -41.51 12.10
C GLY A 436 21.03 -40.04 12.51
N LEU A 437 20.53 -39.18 11.62
CA LEU A 437 20.32 -37.76 11.89
C LEU A 437 18.98 -37.54 12.58
N ARG A 438 18.91 -36.54 13.45
CA ARG A 438 17.67 -36.16 14.11
C ARG A 438 16.85 -35.26 13.20
N SER A 439 15.52 -35.31 13.32
CA SER A 439 14.61 -34.51 12.51
C SER A 439 13.32 -34.19 13.25
N ASN A 440 12.65 -33.10 12.84
CA ASN A 440 11.29 -32.77 13.26
C ASN A 440 10.24 -33.55 12.46
N GLY A 441 10.68 -34.39 11.51
CA GLY A 441 9.83 -35.20 10.63
C GLY A 441 9.01 -34.39 9.63
N LYS A 442 9.31 -33.08 9.48
CA LYS A 442 8.58 -32.14 8.61
C LYS A 442 9.49 -31.53 7.55
N ASN A 443 10.51 -30.79 8.00
CA ASN A 443 11.36 -29.99 7.11
C ASN A 443 12.74 -29.65 7.70
N LEU A 444 13.08 -30.09 8.91
CA LEU A 444 14.32 -29.76 9.58
C LEU A 444 15.08 -31.04 9.96
N ILE A 445 16.37 -31.08 9.64
CA ILE A 445 17.30 -32.16 10.02
C ILE A 445 18.44 -31.53 10.80
N TRP A 446 18.87 -32.11 11.92
CA TRP A 446 19.98 -31.60 12.71
C TRP A 446 20.94 -32.69 13.18
N LYS A 447 22.18 -32.28 13.44
CA LYS A 447 23.23 -33.14 14.02
C LYS A 447 22.98 -33.32 15.52
N THR A 448 23.25 -34.51 16.03
CA THR A 448 23.07 -34.82 17.46
C THR A 448 24.04 -34.04 18.34
N GLU A 449 25.25 -33.79 17.86
CA GLU A 449 26.27 -33.04 18.61
C GLU A 449 25.92 -31.54 18.69
N PRO A 450 25.99 -30.93 19.89
CA PRO A 450 25.81 -29.49 20.04
C PRO A 450 27.05 -28.74 19.53
N THR A 451 26.79 -27.60 18.88
CA THR A 451 27.82 -26.65 18.42
C THR A 451 28.18 -25.59 19.44
N SER A 452 27.28 -25.28 20.37
CA SER A 452 27.52 -24.34 21.46
C SER A 452 26.53 -24.53 22.59
N HIS A 453 26.92 -24.12 23.80
CA HIS A 453 26.07 -24.05 24.99
C HIS A 453 25.89 -22.59 25.43
N ARG A 454 24.73 -22.26 25.99
CA ARG A 454 24.45 -20.95 26.59
C ARG A 454 23.64 -21.09 27.85
N ILE A 455 23.86 -20.20 28.80
CA ILE A 455 23.04 -20.10 30.00
C ILE A 455 22.17 -18.85 29.86
N PHE A 456 20.87 -18.99 30.02
CA PHE A 456 19.92 -17.88 30.07
C PHE A 456 18.94 -18.14 31.22
N GLN A 457 18.83 -17.18 32.14
CA GLN A 457 18.00 -17.31 33.35
C GLN A 457 18.23 -18.64 34.11
N ASN A 458 19.50 -19.03 34.28
CA ASN A 458 19.95 -20.27 34.93
C ASN A 458 19.55 -21.59 34.24
N ILE A 459 19.08 -21.56 32.99
CA ILE A 459 18.80 -22.76 32.17
C ILE A 459 19.88 -22.91 31.10
N MET A 460 20.40 -24.13 30.90
CA MET A 460 21.40 -24.40 29.86
C MET A 460 20.73 -24.81 28.55
N TYR A 461 20.94 -23.99 27.53
CA TYR A 461 20.50 -24.24 26.17
C TYR A 461 21.65 -24.74 25.31
N SER A 462 21.45 -25.88 24.64
CA SER A 462 22.39 -26.43 23.66
C SER A 462 21.89 -26.13 22.24
N THR A 463 22.79 -25.62 21.39
CA THR A 463 22.49 -25.27 20.00
C THR A 463 23.11 -26.29 19.07
N HIS A 464 22.31 -26.92 18.24
CA HIS A 464 22.71 -27.94 17.26
C HIS A 464 22.63 -27.38 15.84
N GLU A 465 23.61 -27.75 15.02
CA GLU A 465 23.64 -27.44 13.60
C GLU A 465 22.50 -28.14 12.85
N ALA A 466 21.74 -27.40 12.05
CA ALA A 466 20.58 -27.94 11.33
C ALA A 466 20.49 -27.47 9.88
N ILE A 467 19.90 -28.28 9.02
CA ILE A 467 19.53 -27.89 7.67
C ILE A 467 18.01 -27.95 7.51
N ARG A 468 17.45 -26.86 7.02
CA ARG A 468 16.05 -26.77 6.61
C ARG A 468 15.91 -27.14 5.15
N LEU A 469 14.89 -27.94 4.87
CA LEU A 469 14.52 -28.40 3.53
C LEU A 469 13.27 -27.66 3.07
N SER A 470 13.21 -27.33 1.79
CA SER A 470 11.98 -26.93 1.12
C SER A 470 11.98 -27.38 -0.34
N ILE A 471 10.78 -27.43 -0.95
CA ILE A 471 10.62 -27.78 -2.35
C ILE A 471 10.14 -26.52 -3.09
N THR A 472 10.76 -26.21 -4.22
CA THR A 472 10.35 -25.11 -5.10
C THR A 472 10.34 -25.56 -6.56
N THR A 473 9.80 -24.75 -7.46
CA THR A 473 9.58 -25.10 -8.87
C THR A 473 9.51 -23.86 -9.75
N ASP A 474 10.09 -23.96 -10.95
CA ASP A 474 9.99 -22.96 -12.01
C ASP A 474 8.82 -23.24 -12.98
N GLY A 475 7.88 -24.10 -12.58
CA GLY A 475 6.78 -24.58 -13.42
C GLY A 475 7.17 -25.73 -14.36
N LYS A 476 8.47 -26.01 -14.54
CA LYS A 476 8.97 -27.09 -15.41
C LYS A 476 9.67 -28.19 -14.63
N ARG A 477 10.38 -27.85 -13.55
CA ARG A 477 11.17 -28.77 -12.73
C ARG A 477 11.02 -28.43 -11.25
N TYR A 478 11.16 -29.45 -10.41
CA TYR A 478 11.23 -29.27 -8.96
C TYR A 478 12.67 -29.15 -8.49
N TYR A 479 12.85 -28.46 -7.37
CA TYR A 479 14.14 -28.21 -6.74
C TYR A 479 14.02 -28.43 -5.23
N LEU A 480 14.98 -29.15 -4.67
CA LEU A 480 15.22 -29.21 -3.24
C LEU A 480 16.11 -28.04 -2.84
N SER A 481 15.63 -27.20 -1.93
CA SER A 481 16.44 -26.19 -1.26
C SER A 481 17.06 -26.75 0.01
N LEU A 482 18.34 -26.48 0.23
CA LEU A 482 19.02 -26.71 1.51
C LEU A 482 19.37 -25.35 2.12
N LEU A 483 18.83 -25.02 3.29
CA LEU A 483 19.07 -23.76 3.98
C LEU A 483 19.68 -23.99 5.37
N PRO A 484 20.81 -23.35 5.73
CA PRO A 484 21.36 -23.40 7.09
C PRO A 484 20.34 -22.93 8.13
N ASP A 485 20.28 -23.64 9.25
CA ASP A 485 19.38 -23.37 10.37
C ASP A 485 19.99 -23.94 11.67
N PHE A 486 19.27 -23.84 12.78
CA PHE A 486 19.71 -24.41 14.06
C PHE A 486 18.54 -25.01 14.85
N ARG A 487 18.87 -25.93 15.76
CA ARG A 487 17.95 -26.49 16.75
C ARG A 487 18.44 -26.17 18.15
N ILE A 488 17.58 -25.60 18.99
CA ILE A 488 17.85 -25.39 20.42
C ILE A 488 17.20 -26.52 21.21
N ASN A 489 17.95 -27.08 22.16
CA ASN A 489 17.45 -27.96 23.21
C ASN A 489 17.77 -27.35 24.58
N SER A 490 17.04 -27.76 25.60
CA SER A 490 17.22 -27.34 27.00
C SER A 490 17.62 -28.57 27.83
N ASP A 491 18.43 -28.35 28.86
CA ASP A 491 18.73 -29.36 29.88
C ASP A 491 17.55 -29.57 30.85
N ASP A 492 16.74 -28.54 31.09
CA ASP A 492 15.44 -28.67 31.74
C ASP A 492 14.36 -29.13 30.72
N PRO A 493 13.77 -30.33 30.87
CA PRO A 493 12.74 -30.84 29.97
C PRO A 493 11.39 -30.10 30.05
N ASN A 494 11.16 -29.32 31.11
CA ASN A 494 9.94 -28.52 31.29
C ASN A 494 10.09 -27.08 30.78
N ALA A 495 11.32 -26.63 30.52
CA ALA A 495 11.59 -25.29 30.02
C ALA A 495 11.10 -25.12 28.58
N LYS A 496 10.15 -24.20 28.39
CA LYS A 496 9.77 -23.74 27.04
C LYS A 496 10.84 -22.78 26.53
N ILE A 497 11.36 -23.04 25.33
CA ILE A 497 12.30 -22.13 24.66
C ILE A 497 11.54 -20.84 24.33
N SER A 498 11.87 -19.77 25.04
CA SER A 498 11.22 -18.47 24.83
C SER A 498 11.61 -17.86 23.48
N LYS A 499 10.84 -16.87 23.01
CA LYS A 499 11.11 -16.17 21.76
C LYS A 499 12.43 -15.40 21.85
N GLU A 500 12.72 -14.83 23.01
CA GLU A 500 13.92 -14.05 23.32
C GLU A 500 15.17 -14.93 23.20
N VAL A 501 15.16 -16.13 23.81
CA VAL A 501 16.27 -17.10 23.71
C VAL A 501 16.54 -17.47 22.24
N ARG A 502 15.48 -17.75 21.47
CA ARG A 502 15.62 -18.11 20.06
C ARG A 502 16.18 -16.95 19.22
N GLN A 503 15.75 -15.73 19.49
CA GLN A 503 16.23 -14.52 18.79
C GLN A 503 17.70 -14.26 19.11
N ASP A 504 18.12 -14.37 20.36
CA ASP A 504 19.51 -14.17 20.76
C ASP A 504 20.45 -15.20 20.10
N VAL A 505 20.08 -16.50 20.18
CA VAL A 505 20.82 -17.57 19.50
C VAL A 505 20.85 -17.32 17.99
N GLY A 506 19.71 -17.04 17.37
CA GLY A 506 19.62 -16.82 15.93
C GLY A 506 20.49 -15.67 15.44
N ARG A 507 20.46 -14.52 16.14
CA ARG A 507 21.30 -13.35 15.82
C ARG A 507 22.76 -13.73 15.76
N THR A 508 23.26 -14.36 16.82
CA THR A 508 24.67 -14.76 16.89
C THR A 508 25.07 -15.90 15.95
N TYR A 509 24.14 -16.81 15.64
CA TYR A 509 24.39 -17.97 14.78
C TYR A 509 24.52 -17.54 13.32
N PHE A 510 23.57 -16.73 12.82
CA PHE A 510 23.55 -16.29 11.44
C PHE A 510 24.52 -15.13 11.14
N ASP A 511 24.86 -14.30 12.12
CA ASP A 511 25.81 -13.18 11.94
C ASP A 511 27.17 -13.64 11.37
N LYS A 512 27.59 -14.87 11.67
CA LYS A 512 28.86 -15.46 11.22
C LYS A 512 28.78 -16.18 9.88
N LEU A 513 27.58 -16.49 9.38
CA LEU A 513 27.36 -17.25 8.14
C LEU A 513 27.40 -16.34 6.90
N ARG A 514 28.56 -15.73 6.67
CA ARG A 514 28.88 -15.02 5.42
C ARG A 514 29.21 -16.01 4.29
N ASN A 515 29.35 -15.52 3.05
CA ASN A 515 29.45 -16.36 1.84
C ASN A 515 30.33 -17.61 1.97
N LYS A 516 31.60 -17.47 2.38
CA LYS A 516 32.52 -18.60 2.52
C LYS A 516 32.02 -19.63 3.55
N ALA A 517 31.67 -19.16 4.75
CA ALA A 517 31.16 -20.04 5.81
C ALA A 517 29.83 -20.70 5.42
N PHE A 518 28.95 -19.98 4.73
CA PHE A 518 27.71 -20.52 4.18
C PHE A 518 27.98 -21.61 3.12
N ASP A 519 28.94 -21.38 2.23
CA ASP A 519 29.30 -22.36 1.20
C ASP A 519 29.89 -23.65 1.80
N GLU A 520 30.79 -23.50 2.78
CA GLU A 520 31.38 -24.61 3.53
C GLU A 520 30.30 -25.39 4.30
N TYR A 521 29.35 -24.68 4.91
CA TYR A 521 28.20 -25.26 5.61
C TYR A 521 27.36 -26.12 4.67
N LEU A 522 26.93 -25.56 3.53
CA LEU A 522 26.15 -26.30 2.55
C LEU A 522 26.93 -27.46 1.94
N PHE A 523 28.24 -27.29 1.71
CA PHE A 523 29.09 -28.34 1.21
C PHE A 523 29.18 -29.53 2.18
N SER A 524 29.31 -29.26 3.48
CA SER A 524 29.29 -30.25 4.56
C SER A 524 27.96 -31.02 4.59
N TRP A 525 26.82 -30.31 4.61
CA TRP A 525 25.50 -30.95 4.59
C TRP A 525 25.23 -31.73 3.31
N ARG A 526 25.68 -31.22 2.16
CA ARG A 526 25.57 -31.92 0.88
C ARG A 526 26.36 -33.22 0.88
N LYS A 527 27.59 -33.22 1.41
CA LYS A 527 28.40 -34.44 1.56
C LYS A 527 27.73 -35.45 2.49
N LEU A 528 27.06 -34.97 3.53
CA LEU A 528 26.36 -35.80 4.50
C LEU A 528 25.07 -36.38 3.90
N LEU A 529 24.17 -35.54 3.37
CA LEU A 529 22.83 -35.95 2.91
C LEU A 529 22.84 -36.58 1.51
N LEU A 530 23.68 -36.09 0.61
CA LEU A 530 23.70 -36.46 -0.81
C LEU A 530 24.96 -37.28 -1.15
N LYS A 531 25.35 -38.23 -0.28
CA LYS A 531 26.50 -39.13 -0.51
C LYS A 531 26.19 -40.17 -1.60
N GLY A 532 27.13 -40.43 -2.49
CA GLY A 532 27.02 -41.42 -3.58
C GLY A 532 28.20 -41.39 -4.55
N SER A 533 28.30 -42.36 -5.45
CA SER A 533 29.25 -42.40 -6.58
C SER A 533 28.69 -41.79 -7.87
N ASN A 534 27.38 -41.92 -8.09
CA ASN A 534 26.67 -41.37 -9.26
C ASN A 534 26.33 -39.88 -9.06
N ASP A 535 26.05 -39.16 -10.15
CA ASP A 535 25.64 -37.74 -10.12
C ASP A 535 24.26 -37.51 -9.48
N LYS A 536 23.50 -38.58 -9.30
CA LYS A 536 22.14 -38.61 -8.76
C LYS A 536 22.07 -39.49 -7.53
N LEU A 537 21.26 -39.08 -6.55
CA LEU A 537 20.86 -39.88 -5.41
C LEU A 537 19.39 -40.30 -5.58
N LEU A 538 19.14 -41.61 -5.53
CA LEU A 538 17.79 -42.16 -5.44
C LEU A 538 17.46 -42.41 -3.96
N VAL A 539 16.34 -41.87 -3.50
CA VAL A 539 15.87 -42.01 -2.12
C VAL A 539 14.45 -42.57 -2.13
N GLU A 540 14.25 -43.73 -1.51
CA GLU A 540 12.93 -44.34 -1.35
C GLU A 540 12.35 -44.01 0.03
N TYR A 541 11.04 -43.76 0.09
CA TYR A 541 10.28 -43.70 1.35
C TYR A 541 9.14 -44.73 1.38
N PRO A 542 9.01 -45.57 2.42
CA PRO A 542 9.96 -45.77 3.50
C PRO A 542 11.32 -46.31 3.00
N HIS A 543 12.37 -46.13 3.79
CA HIS A 543 13.72 -46.50 3.37
C HIS A 543 13.84 -48.02 3.12
N SER A 544 14.32 -48.40 1.93
CA SER A 544 14.59 -49.78 1.53
C SER A 544 13.37 -50.71 1.72
N SER A 545 12.18 -50.22 1.33
CA SER A 545 10.90 -50.89 1.57
C SER A 545 10.24 -51.44 0.31
N ALA A 546 10.81 -51.16 -0.87
CA ALA A 546 10.22 -51.48 -2.17
C ALA A 546 8.80 -50.88 -2.35
N SER A 547 8.52 -49.75 -1.70
CA SER A 547 7.26 -49.00 -1.86
C SER A 547 7.11 -48.44 -3.28
N GLY A 548 8.24 -48.14 -3.95
CA GLY A 548 8.29 -47.49 -5.25
C GLY A 548 8.18 -45.96 -5.20
N PHE A 549 8.03 -45.36 -4.00
CA PHE A 549 7.96 -43.92 -3.82
C PHE A 549 9.36 -43.31 -3.78
N ASN A 550 9.88 -43.06 -4.99
CA ASN A 550 11.26 -42.65 -5.21
C ASN A 550 11.39 -41.15 -5.45
N PHE A 551 12.35 -40.53 -4.76
CA PHE A 551 12.86 -39.19 -5.02
C PHE A 551 14.21 -39.28 -5.73
N GLU A 552 14.36 -38.56 -6.84
CA GLU A 552 15.64 -38.47 -7.58
C GLU A 552 16.24 -37.08 -7.35
N ILE A 553 17.36 -36.99 -6.62
CA ILE A 553 18.03 -35.73 -6.29
C ILE A 553 19.36 -35.64 -7.04
N TYR A 554 19.55 -34.58 -7.82
CA TYR A 554 20.84 -34.28 -8.45
C TYR A 554 21.76 -33.61 -7.43
N ARG A 555 23.02 -34.05 -7.39
CA ARG A 555 23.93 -33.73 -6.27
C ARG A 555 24.66 -32.41 -6.40
N LEU A 556 24.70 -31.82 -7.61
CA LEU A 556 25.34 -30.53 -7.83
C LEU A 556 24.32 -29.40 -7.67
N PRO A 557 24.70 -28.31 -6.96
CA PRO A 557 23.84 -27.14 -6.86
C PRO A 557 23.76 -26.41 -8.21
N LEU A 558 22.65 -25.72 -8.43
CA LEU A 558 22.46 -24.87 -9.60
C LEU A 558 23.18 -23.53 -9.48
N PHE A 559 23.54 -23.01 -10.64
CA PHE A 559 24.19 -21.71 -10.81
C PHE A 559 23.35 -20.84 -11.75
N SER A 560 23.50 -19.53 -11.59
CA SER A 560 22.94 -18.53 -12.49
C SER A 560 24.06 -17.76 -13.18
N LYS A 561 23.87 -17.52 -14.48
CA LYS A 561 24.68 -16.58 -15.26
C LYS A 561 24.14 -15.18 -15.03
N VAL A 562 25.01 -14.22 -14.73
CA VAL A 562 24.61 -12.82 -14.54
C VAL A 562 25.35 -11.93 -15.54
N SER A 563 24.57 -11.28 -16.40
CA SER A 563 25.05 -10.24 -17.31
C SER A 563 25.13 -8.91 -16.58
N GLN A 564 26.12 -8.07 -16.90
CA GLN A 564 26.26 -6.73 -16.32
C GLN A 564 26.28 -5.69 -17.44
N SER A 565 25.69 -4.52 -17.20
CA SER A 565 25.75 -3.41 -18.16
C SER A 565 27.16 -2.79 -18.19
N GLY A 566 27.66 -2.46 -19.38
CA GLY A 566 28.96 -1.79 -19.62
C GLY A 566 30.06 -2.68 -20.23
N ASN A 567 31.26 -2.11 -20.41
CA ASN A 567 32.42 -2.77 -21.05
C ASN A 567 33.18 -3.73 -20.12
N LYS A 568 32.48 -4.47 -19.26
CA LYS A 568 33.15 -5.47 -18.41
C LYS A 568 33.60 -6.67 -19.23
N PRO A 569 34.79 -7.23 -18.94
CA PRO A 569 35.29 -8.39 -19.65
C PRO A 569 34.39 -9.59 -19.40
N GLU A 570 34.33 -10.47 -20.39
CA GLU A 570 33.66 -11.75 -20.27
C GLU A 570 34.53 -12.74 -19.49
N ILE A 571 33.89 -13.49 -18.61
CA ILE A 571 34.52 -14.56 -17.83
C ILE A 571 34.67 -15.79 -18.71
N GLN A 572 35.85 -16.40 -18.67
CA GLN A 572 36.12 -17.70 -19.26
C GLN A 572 36.02 -18.81 -18.20
N LEU A 573 35.19 -19.82 -18.46
CA LEU A 573 35.04 -20.99 -17.61
C LEU A 573 35.90 -22.14 -18.10
N SER A 574 36.46 -22.91 -17.15
CA SER A 574 37.19 -24.15 -17.46
C SER A 574 36.28 -25.15 -18.17
N GLU A 575 36.83 -25.93 -19.10
CA GLU A 575 36.15 -27.09 -19.70
C GLU A 575 35.70 -28.12 -18.67
N LYS A 576 36.37 -28.19 -17.51
CA LYS A 576 36.03 -29.07 -16.40
C LYS A 576 34.77 -28.63 -15.64
N PHE A 577 34.30 -27.40 -15.84
CA PHE A 577 33.11 -26.91 -15.17
C PHE A 577 31.84 -27.49 -15.83
N PRO A 578 30.94 -28.14 -15.08
CA PRO A 578 29.78 -28.82 -15.65
C PRO A 578 28.73 -27.82 -16.11
N LYS A 579 28.81 -27.34 -17.36
CA LYS A 579 27.94 -26.27 -17.90
C LYS A 579 26.43 -26.52 -17.73
N ALA A 580 26.00 -27.77 -17.61
CA ALA A 580 24.60 -28.15 -17.34
C ALA A 580 24.03 -27.60 -16.01
N VAL A 581 24.88 -27.20 -15.05
CA VAL A 581 24.41 -26.57 -13.80
C VAL A 581 24.10 -25.08 -13.95
N LEU A 582 24.49 -24.45 -15.06
CA LEU A 582 24.11 -23.06 -15.39
C LEU A 582 22.67 -23.06 -15.92
N HIS A 583 21.72 -23.07 -14.99
CA HIS A 583 20.31 -23.22 -15.31
C HIS A 583 19.60 -21.88 -15.46
N PHE A 584 19.93 -20.91 -14.60
CA PHE A 584 19.25 -19.63 -14.58
C PHE A 584 20.01 -18.54 -15.35
N ASN A 585 19.24 -17.61 -15.91
CA ASN A 585 19.72 -16.42 -16.57
C ASN A 585 19.33 -15.19 -15.75
N GLY A 586 20.29 -14.29 -15.57
CA GLY A 586 20.10 -13.07 -14.81
C GLY A 586 20.86 -11.89 -15.37
N ILE A 587 20.50 -10.72 -14.85
CA ILE A 587 21.09 -9.44 -15.17
C ILE A 587 21.28 -8.64 -13.88
N GLN A 588 22.33 -7.82 -13.81
CA GLN A 588 22.50 -6.84 -12.76
C GLN A 588 22.11 -5.46 -13.30
N TYR A 589 21.01 -4.92 -12.79
CA TYR A 589 20.60 -3.54 -13.05
C TYR A 589 21.51 -2.53 -12.33
N LYS A 590 21.60 -1.32 -12.88
CA LYS A 590 22.39 -0.24 -12.28
C LYS A 590 21.73 0.24 -10.99
N GLU A 591 22.55 0.78 -10.09
CA GLU A 591 22.04 1.38 -8.87
C GLU A 591 21.21 2.63 -9.21
N PRO A 592 19.97 2.79 -8.68
CA PRO A 592 19.14 3.96 -8.98
C PRO A 592 19.77 5.25 -8.46
N GLU A 593 19.68 6.31 -9.27
CA GLU A 593 20.14 7.65 -8.93
C GLU A 593 19.00 8.47 -8.31
N LEU A 594 19.36 9.35 -7.37
CA LEU A 594 18.49 10.34 -6.76
C LEU A 594 18.84 11.71 -7.35
N ALA A 595 17.83 12.52 -7.63
CA ALA A 595 17.97 13.88 -8.13
C ALA A 595 17.84 14.91 -7.01
N PHE A 596 18.65 15.97 -7.13
CA PHE A 596 18.77 17.08 -6.18
C PHE A 596 18.68 18.43 -6.90
N SER A 597 18.56 19.53 -6.14
CA SER A 597 18.67 20.89 -6.70
C SER A 597 20.13 21.33 -6.81
N PRO A 598 20.51 22.07 -7.87
CA PRO A 598 21.84 22.65 -7.96
C PRO A 598 22.05 23.74 -6.91
N LYS A 599 23.26 23.83 -6.34
CA LYS A 599 23.64 24.93 -5.42
C LYS A 599 23.71 26.28 -6.13
N ASN A 600 24.08 26.27 -7.41
CA ASN A 600 24.21 27.46 -8.24
C ASN A 600 23.14 27.43 -9.33
N ALA A 601 22.26 28.44 -9.35
CA ALA A 601 21.19 28.56 -10.34
C ALA A 601 21.67 28.63 -11.81
N ALA A 602 22.96 28.89 -12.04
CA ALA A 602 23.59 28.88 -13.36
C ALA A 602 23.89 27.46 -13.91
N MET A 603 23.77 26.40 -13.09
CA MET A 603 23.94 25.02 -13.54
C MET A 603 22.69 24.55 -14.30
N SER A 604 22.88 24.13 -15.56
CA SER A 604 21.79 23.63 -16.42
C SER A 604 21.45 22.15 -16.21
N VAL A 605 22.30 21.39 -15.50
CA VAL A 605 22.14 19.94 -15.32
C VAL A 605 21.69 19.65 -13.90
N VAL A 606 20.61 18.87 -13.76
CA VAL A 606 20.10 18.37 -12.47
C VAL A 606 21.17 17.47 -11.83
N PRO A 607 21.71 17.82 -10.64
CA PRO A 607 22.67 16.98 -9.96
C PRO A 607 22.06 15.64 -9.53
N LYS A 608 22.84 14.56 -9.71
CA LYS A 608 22.43 13.19 -9.41
C LYS A 608 23.43 12.50 -8.52
N ASP A 609 22.95 11.71 -7.58
CA ASP A 609 23.77 10.83 -6.75
C ASP A 609 22.97 9.61 -6.30
N PHE A 610 23.59 8.43 -6.27
CA PHE A 610 22.94 7.24 -5.70
C PHE A 610 22.89 7.25 -4.16
N HIS A 611 23.71 8.08 -3.52
CA HIS A 611 23.91 8.17 -2.08
C HIS A 611 23.28 9.44 -1.50
N PRO A 612 22.24 9.32 -0.64
CA PRO A 612 21.43 10.48 -0.23
C PRO A 612 22.23 11.53 0.58
N MET A 613 23.06 11.12 1.54
CA MET A 613 23.83 12.09 2.36
C MET A 613 24.86 12.87 1.53
N ARG A 614 25.60 12.21 0.62
CA ARG A 614 26.56 12.85 -0.29
C ARG A 614 25.82 13.79 -1.25
N GLY A 615 24.72 13.31 -1.84
CA GLY A 615 23.85 14.13 -2.68
C GLY A 615 23.40 15.42 -2.00
N LEU A 616 22.91 15.37 -0.76
CA LEU A 616 22.50 16.55 0.00
C LEU A 616 23.69 17.43 0.45
N LYS A 617 24.80 16.83 0.87
CA LYS A 617 26.00 17.58 1.27
C LYS A 617 26.58 18.38 0.11
N ASP A 618 26.67 17.75 -1.06
CA ASP A 618 27.32 18.32 -2.23
C ASP A 618 26.37 19.21 -3.03
N ASN A 619 25.05 19.04 -2.89
CA ASN A 619 24.02 19.81 -3.59
C ASN A 619 23.02 20.48 -2.61
N ALA A 620 21.76 20.62 -3.00
CA ALA A 620 20.69 21.14 -2.16
C ALA A 620 19.42 20.26 -2.31
N PRO A 621 18.51 20.25 -1.31
CA PRO A 621 17.24 19.53 -1.41
C PRO A 621 16.46 19.81 -2.70
N SER A 622 15.73 18.82 -3.22
CA SER A 622 14.95 18.96 -4.47
C SER A 622 13.95 20.12 -4.47
N ASP A 623 13.45 20.52 -3.30
CA ASP A 623 12.51 21.62 -3.11
C ASP A 623 13.18 22.96 -2.73
N SER A 624 14.51 23.07 -2.80
CA SER A 624 15.24 24.28 -2.36
C SER A 624 14.81 25.54 -3.11
N GLY A 625 14.42 25.44 -4.39
CA GLY A 625 13.90 26.56 -5.17
C GLY A 625 12.54 27.09 -4.70
N LEU A 626 11.90 26.40 -3.76
CA LEU A 626 10.61 26.77 -3.17
C LEU A 626 10.78 27.44 -1.78
N THR A 627 11.97 27.38 -1.17
CA THR A 627 12.26 28.06 0.10
C THR A 627 12.24 29.58 -0.07
N GLY A 628 11.62 30.30 0.87
CA GLY A 628 11.43 31.76 0.81
C GLY A 628 10.25 32.21 -0.05
N HIS A 629 9.61 31.27 -0.76
CA HIS A 629 8.41 31.50 -1.57
C HIS A 629 7.23 30.69 -1.04
N LEU A 630 7.42 29.38 -1.00
CA LEU A 630 6.42 28.39 -0.57
C LEU A 630 6.65 27.94 0.87
N TYR A 631 7.93 27.75 1.23
CA TYR A 631 8.32 27.24 2.53
C TYR A 631 9.14 28.28 3.29
N ASP A 632 8.94 28.37 4.62
CA ASP A 632 9.70 29.26 5.49
C ASP A 632 11.21 29.02 5.40
N GLU A 633 12.04 30.04 5.62
CA GLU A 633 13.51 29.83 5.66
C GLU A 633 13.99 29.08 6.92
N LYS A 634 13.05 28.79 7.83
CA LYS A 634 13.28 28.10 9.09
C LYS A 634 12.27 26.98 9.33
N ILE A 635 12.72 25.91 9.97
CA ILE A 635 11.87 24.83 10.49
C ILE A 635 11.82 25.00 12.01
N ASN A 636 10.62 25.15 12.56
CA ASN A 636 10.43 25.31 14.01
C ASN A 636 10.15 23.96 14.67
N LEU A 637 10.81 23.69 15.79
CA LEU A 637 10.47 22.56 16.65
C LEU A 637 9.60 23.02 17.83
N GLY A 638 8.61 22.21 18.18
CA GLY A 638 7.96 22.25 19.49
C GLY A 638 8.45 21.07 20.32
N VAL A 639 8.74 21.25 21.60
CA VAL A 639 9.26 20.17 22.45
C VAL A 639 8.28 19.83 23.57
N ILE A 640 8.08 18.53 23.78
CA ILE A 640 7.34 17.96 24.91
C ILE A 640 8.30 17.01 25.63
N CYS A 641 8.68 17.37 26.85
CA CYS A 641 9.70 16.67 27.61
C CYS A 641 9.39 16.75 29.12
N PRO A 642 9.68 15.71 29.92
CA PRO A 642 9.65 15.82 31.38
C PRO A 642 10.66 16.86 31.88
N ARG A 643 10.39 17.44 33.05
CA ARG A 643 11.22 18.50 33.63
C ARG A 643 12.65 18.03 33.90
N GLU A 644 12.80 16.83 34.45
CA GLU A 644 14.08 16.26 34.86
C GLU A 644 15.04 16.05 33.67
N ASP A 645 14.50 15.75 32.49
CA ASP A 645 15.28 15.43 31.29
C ASP A 645 15.56 16.65 30.39
N SER A 646 14.94 17.79 30.68
CA SER A 646 14.86 18.91 29.72
C SER A 646 16.23 19.47 29.31
N GLN A 647 17.16 19.62 30.26
CA GLN A 647 18.50 20.17 29.97
C GLN A 647 19.34 19.22 29.12
N ALA A 648 19.34 17.92 29.46
CA ALA A 648 20.05 16.90 28.70
C ALA A 648 19.49 16.80 27.28
N PHE A 649 18.15 16.82 27.15
CA PHE A 649 17.49 16.74 25.87
C PHE A 649 17.70 17.99 25.01
N SER A 650 17.67 19.18 25.60
CA SER A 650 17.96 20.43 24.88
C SER A 650 19.39 20.44 24.34
N LYS A 651 20.37 20.00 25.15
CA LYS A 651 21.76 19.85 24.70
C LYS A 651 21.88 18.89 23.52
N PHE A 652 21.17 17.76 23.57
CA PHE A 652 21.13 16.80 22.47
C PHE A 652 20.54 17.40 21.19
N LEU A 653 19.37 18.04 21.28
CA LEU A 653 18.73 18.66 20.11
C LEU A 653 19.66 19.71 19.46
N ASN A 654 20.32 20.55 20.25
CA ASN A 654 21.22 21.59 19.75
C ASN A 654 22.43 21.05 18.97
N GLN A 655 22.80 19.77 19.12
CA GLN A 655 23.85 19.14 18.30
C GLN A 655 23.49 19.09 16.80
N HIS A 656 22.20 19.13 16.45
CA HIS A 656 21.78 19.13 15.05
C HIS A 656 22.25 20.37 14.28
N ASN A 657 22.59 21.46 14.99
CA ASN A 657 23.13 22.68 14.40
C ASN A 657 24.67 22.71 14.35
N THR A 658 25.35 21.64 14.78
CA THR A 658 26.81 21.56 14.81
C THR A 658 27.34 20.47 13.88
N ILE A 659 28.65 20.50 13.63
CA ILE A 659 29.34 19.45 12.88
C ILE A 659 29.60 18.27 13.83
N ILE A 660 29.27 17.06 13.39
CA ILE A 660 29.49 15.84 14.17
C ILE A 660 30.26 14.84 13.31
N SER A 661 31.44 14.45 13.79
CA SER A 661 32.25 13.45 13.10
C SER A 661 31.65 12.05 13.22
N SER A 662 31.72 11.31 12.12
CA SER A 662 31.47 9.88 12.06
C SER A 662 32.47 9.07 12.88
N ASN A 663 33.63 9.63 13.23
CA ASN A 663 34.75 8.94 13.88
C ASN A 663 35.15 7.64 13.14
N ASN A 664 35.07 7.66 11.79
CA ASN A 664 35.29 6.50 10.91
C ASN A 664 34.39 5.27 11.17
N LYS A 665 33.30 5.41 11.95
CA LYS A 665 32.31 4.34 12.10
C LYS A 665 31.53 4.20 10.79
N ASN A 666 31.47 2.98 10.24
CA ASN A 666 30.80 2.68 8.97
C ASN A 666 31.25 3.58 7.81
N ALA A 667 32.56 3.87 7.72
CA ALA A 667 33.12 4.86 6.78
C ALA A 667 32.81 4.60 5.29
N ASP A 668 32.44 3.37 4.91
CA ASP A 668 32.02 3.05 3.53
C ASP A 668 30.60 3.55 3.19
N TYR A 669 29.89 4.11 4.16
CA TYR A 669 28.54 4.67 4.00
C TYR A 669 28.34 5.98 4.75
N LEU A 670 28.66 6.00 6.04
CA LEU A 670 28.43 7.16 6.88
C LEU A 670 29.48 8.25 6.58
N ILE A 671 29.01 9.48 6.38
CA ILE A 671 29.85 10.68 6.26
C ILE A 671 29.61 11.59 7.45
N ASP A 672 30.58 12.45 7.76
CA ASP A 672 30.43 13.46 8.83
C ASP A 672 29.18 14.32 8.60
N TYR A 673 28.41 14.53 9.67
CA TYR A 673 27.23 15.38 9.64
C TYR A 673 27.66 16.85 9.67
N PRO A 674 27.34 17.67 8.64
CA PRO A 674 27.86 19.02 8.52
C PRO A 674 27.03 20.09 9.26
N GLY A 675 25.98 19.69 9.98
CA GLY A 675 24.99 20.60 10.59
C GLY A 675 23.78 20.85 9.67
N PHE A 676 22.62 21.11 10.28
CA PHE A 676 21.32 21.10 9.61
C PHE A 676 21.25 22.07 8.42
N PHE A 677 21.65 23.33 8.63
CA PHE A 677 21.65 24.35 7.59
C PHE A 677 22.52 23.97 6.39
N ASN A 678 23.69 23.38 6.63
CA ASN A 678 24.59 22.99 5.55
C ASN A 678 24.04 21.87 4.69
N VAL A 679 23.21 20.98 5.25
CA VAL A 679 22.52 19.92 4.52
C VAL A 679 21.31 20.46 3.77
N TYR A 680 20.43 21.19 4.45
CA TYR A 680 19.08 21.48 3.93
C TYR A 680 18.88 22.91 3.43
N LYS A 681 19.87 23.79 3.59
CA LYS A 681 19.81 25.21 3.21
C LYS A 681 18.68 26.00 3.89
N VAL A 682 18.16 25.48 5.00
CA VAL A 682 17.17 26.12 5.86
C VAL A 682 17.59 25.98 7.32
N SER A 683 17.21 26.94 8.17
CA SER A 683 17.60 26.95 9.57
C SER A 683 16.72 26.03 10.41
N LEU A 684 17.29 25.35 11.42
CA LEU A 684 16.52 24.59 12.41
C LEU A 684 16.40 25.39 13.70
N ASN A 685 15.19 25.86 14.00
CA ASN A 685 14.88 26.61 15.20
C ASN A 685 14.47 25.65 16.33
N ILE A 686 15.35 25.52 17.32
CA ILE A 686 15.15 24.66 18.50
C ILE A 686 14.77 25.55 19.69
N PRO A 687 13.63 25.31 20.36
CA PRO A 687 13.18 26.16 21.45
C PRO A 687 14.08 26.03 22.68
N LEU A 688 14.20 27.13 23.44
CA LEU A 688 14.83 27.13 24.76
C LEU A 688 13.92 26.44 25.78
N VAL A 689 14.50 25.82 26.82
CA VAL A 689 13.78 25.02 27.83
C VAL A 689 12.64 25.77 28.53
N ASP A 690 12.77 27.08 28.69
CA ASP A 690 11.77 27.92 29.37
C ASP A 690 10.93 28.76 28.39
N SER A 691 11.02 28.48 27.09
CA SER A 691 10.21 29.16 26.07
C SER A 691 8.80 28.57 25.97
N GLU A 692 7.86 29.35 25.43
CA GLU A 692 6.48 28.89 25.15
C GLU A 692 6.41 27.61 24.28
N ASN A 693 7.45 27.35 23.49
CA ASN A 693 7.53 26.22 22.56
C ASN A 693 8.24 25.01 23.18
N TRP A 694 8.60 25.06 24.47
CA TRP A 694 9.08 23.93 25.26
C TRP A 694 8.11 23.64 26.41
N LEU A 695 7.31 22.60 26.28
CA LEU A 695 6.30 22.25 27.27
C LEU A 695 6.74 21.08 28.14
N THR A 696 6.68 21.30 29.46
CA THR A 696 6.92 20.23 30.43
C THR A 696 5.75 19.25 30.44
N CYS A 697 6.01 17.98 30.13
CA CYS A 697 5.06 16.90 30.33
C CYS A 697 5.17 16.35 31.76
N PRO A 698 4.08 16.34 32.56
CA PRO A 698 4.10 15.74 33.89
C PRO A 698 4.33 14.24 33.83
N GLU A 699 4.89 13.67 34.91
CA GLU A 699 4.96 12.22 35.09
C GLU A 699 3.56 11.58 35.09
N PRO A 700 3.40 10.35 34.57
CA PRO A 700 2.13 9.64 34.64
C PRO A 700 1.74 9.34 36.09
N THR A 701 0.46 9.49 36.40
CA THR A 701 -0.06 9.17 37.73
C THR A 701 -0.25 7.66 37.78
N ILE A 702 0.49 6.97 38.65
CA ILE A 702 0.37 5.51 38.80
C ILE A 702 -1.02 5.20 39.35
N LYS A 703 -1.83 4.48 38.55
CA LYS A 703 -3.20 4.07 38.89
C LYS A 703 -3.28 2.58 39.20
N SER A 704 -4.50 2.11 39.49
CA SER A 704 -4.74 0.73 39.92
C SER A 704 -4.41 -0.31 38.86
N SER A 705 -4.50 0.07 37.58
CA SER A 705 -4.16 -0.78 36.45
C SER A 705 -3.12 -0.14 35.53
N LEU A 706 -2.40 -1.00 34.78
CA LEU A 706 -1.46 -0.58 33.75
C LEU A 706 -2.16 0.28 32.68
N LYS A 707 -3.35 -0.17 32.26
CA LYS A 707 -4.21 0.51 31.30
C LYS A 707 -4.54 1.95 31.70
N GLU A 708 -5.01 2.14 32.93
CA GLU A 708 -5.35 3.46 33.46
C GLU A 708 -4.12 4.40 33.53
N THR A 709 -2.95 3.85 33.84
CA THR A 709 -1.69 4.60 33.88
C THR A 709 -1.21 4.98 32.47
N ALA A 710 -1.32 4.05 31.51
CA ALA A 710 -1.00 4.29 30.11
C ALA A 710 -1.90 5.36 29.46
N PHE A 711 -3.20 5.34 29.77
CA PHE A 711 -4.13 6.38 29.32
C PHE A 711 -3.87 7.73 29.97
N ASP A 712 -3.49 7.76 31.24
CA ASP A 712 -3.09 9.00 31.92
C ASP A 712 -1.86 9.63 31.25
N LEU A 713 -0.85 8.83 30.89
CA LEU A 713 0.31 9.29 30.12
C LEU A 713 -0.10 9.86 28.76
N ARG A 714 -0.91 9.11 28.01
CA ARG A 714 -1.45 9.52 26.71
C ARG A 714 -2.15 10.87 26.79
N ASP A 715 -3.05 11.03 27.76
CA ASP A 715 -3.85 12.25 27.91
C ASP A 715 -2.98 13.45 28.30
N LYS A 716 -1.97 13.24 29.15
CA LYS A 716 -0.98 14.29 29.48
C LYS A 716 -0.20 14.75 28.26
N ILE A 717 0.24 13.83 27.40
CA ILE A 717 0.93 14.17 26.15
C ILE A 717 -0.01 14.91 25.19
N ILE A 718 -1.24 14.41 24.99
CA ILE A 718 -2.26 15.07 24.15
C ILE A 718 -2.51 16.51 24.61
N ASN A 719 -2.69 16.73 25.91
CA ASN A 719 -2.90 18.07 26.45
C ASN A 719 -1.73 19.02 26.15
N ARG A 720 -0.49 18.53 26.11
CA ARG A 720 0.68 19.34 25.72
C ARG A 720 0.75 19.57 24.21
N ILE A 721 0.35 18.59 23.40
CA ILE A 721 0.22 18.77 21.96
C ILE A 721 -0.81 19.87 21.65
N ASP A 722 -1.99 19.82 22.27
CA ASP A 722 -3.03 20.83 22.09
C ASP A 722 -2.57 22.24 22.50
N GLN A 723 -1.75 22.35 23.54
CA GLN A 723 -1.15 23.62 23.93
C GLN A 723 -0.13 24.13 22.89
N GLN A 724 0.69 23.25 22.31
CA GLN A 724 1.68 23.60 21.28
C GLN A 724 1.04 24.14 19.99
N ILE A 725 -0.14 23.64 19.63
CA ILE A 725 -0.79 23.96 18.35
C ILE A 725 -1.48 25.33 18.37
N LYS A 726 -1.73 25.92 19.55
CA LYS A 726 -2.48 27.18 19.69
C LYS A 726 -1.85 28.40 19.04
N ASN A 727 -0.53 28.45 18.86
CA ASN A 727 0.15 29.68 18.41
C ASN A 727 0.27 29.80 16.88
N GLU A 728 -0.46 28.99 16.11
CA GLU A 728 -0.54 28.97 14.63
C GLU A 728 0.80 28.85 13.86
N VAL A 729 1.94 28.84 14.55
CA VAL A 729 3.25 28.59 13.96
C VAL A 729 3.36 27.12 13.59
N LYS A 730 3.65 26.83 12.31
CA LYS A 730 3.93 25.46 11.86
C LYS A 730 5.19 24.92 12.54
N LYS A 731 5.06 23.76 13.17
CA LYS A 731 6.12 23.10 13.94
C LYS A 731 6.12 21.60 13.70
N VAL A 732 7.30 21.00 13.87
CA VAL A 732 7.41 19.56 14.13
C VAL A 732 7.48 19.38 15.65
N ILE A 733 6.53 18.64 16.23
CA ILE A 733 6.50 18.40 17.67
C ILE A 733 7.37 17.20 18.02
N VAL A 734 8.43 17.43 18.78
CA VAL A 734 9.34 16.40 19.29
C VAL A 734 8.91 15.98 20.68
N ILE A 735 8.64 14.68 20.85
CA ILE A 735 8.17 14.08 22.09
C ILE A 735 9.26 13.18 22.65
N TYR A 736 9.77 13.52 23.83
CA TYR A 736 10.76 12.72 24.53
C TYR A 736 10.10 11.66 25.41
N ILE A 737 10.55 10.42 25.29
CA ILE A 737 10.09 9.28 26.09
C ILE A 737 11.25 8.76 26.94
N PRO A 738 11.25 9.00 28.27
CA PRO A 738 12.25 8.43 29.16
C PRO A 738 12.05 6.93 29.36
N ASP A 739 13.11 6.22 29.75
CA ASP A 739 13.08 4.76 29.95
C ASP A 739 12.05 4.36 31.02
N ARG A 740 11.87 5.22 32.02
CA ARG A 740 10.88 5.04 33.09
C ARG A 740 9.42 5.03 32.60
N TRP A 741 9.14 5.46 31.37
CA TRP A 741 7.79 5.43 30.79
C TRP A 741 7.52 4.20 29.91
N LEU A 742 8.55 3.44 29.53
CA LEU A 742 8.43 2.36 28.53
C LEU A 742 7.44 1.26 28.94
N SER A 743 7.26 1.01 30.24
CA SER A 743 6.27 0.05 30.72
C SER A 743 4.83 0.49 30.44
N TYR A 744 4.58 1.79 30.27
CA TYR A 744 3.26 2.39 30.07
C TYR A 744 2.96 2.74 28.60
N THR A 745 3.87 2.48 27.66
CA THR A 745 3.68 2.84 26.25
C THR A 745 2.86 1.82 25.46
N SER A 746 2.64 0.62 25.99
CA SER A 746 1.84 -0.40 25.33
C SER A 746 1.24 -1.41 26.32
N PHE A 747 0.06 -1.95 26.02
CA PHE A 747 -0.51 -3.09 26.75
C PHE A 747 -1.39 -3.95 25.83
N GLN A 748 -1.59 -5.22 26.20
CA GLN A 748 -2.48 -6.16 25.51
C GLN A 748 -3.42 -6.85 26.51
N GLU A 749 -4.72 -6.65 26.33
CA GLU A 749 -5.80 -7.32 27.07
C GLU A 749 -6.70 -8.08 26.07
N GLU A 750 -7.54 -9.02 26.52
CA GLU A 750 -8.29 -9.95 25.63
C GLU A 750 -9.08 -9.28 24.49
N ASN A 751 -9.53 -8.03 24.68
CA ASN A 751 -10.33 -7.29 23.71
C ASN A 751 -9.72 -5.94 23.29
N GLU A 752 -8.51 -5.60 23.75
CA GLU A 752 -7.91 -4.28 23.50
C GLU A 752 -6.38 -4.35 23.39
N ASP A 753 -5.85 -3.68 22.36
CA ASP A 753 -4.41 -3.58 22.07
C ASP A 753 -4.08 -2.09 21.95
N PHE A 754 -3.22 -1.60 22.84
CA PHE A 754 -2.84 -0.19 22.92
C PHE A 754 -1.35 -0.01 22.65
N ASP A 755 -1.06 0.98 21.81
CA ASP A 755 0.27 1.50 21.54
C ASP A 755 0.23 3.03 21.56
N LEU A 756 1.02 3.64 22.45
CA LEU A 756 1.06 5.09 22.66
C LEU A 756 1.53 5.83 21.41
N HIS A 757 2.51 5.27 20.69
CA HIS A 757 3.05 5.89 19.49
C HIS A 757 1.98 5.97 18.41
N ASP A 758 1.33 4.85 18.08
CA ASP A 758 0.30 4.79 17.04
C ASP A 758 -0.90 5.67 17.41
N TYR A 759 -1.29 5.74 18.69
CA TYR A 759 -2.39 6.59 19.14
C TYR A 759 -2.10 8.07 18.98
N ILE A 760 -0.94 8.54 19.45
CA ILE A 760 -0.55 9.95 19.31
C ILE A 760 -0.37 10.32 17.84
N LYS A 761 0.17 9.41 17.02
CA LYS A 761 0.30 9.61 15.57
C LYS A 761 -1.05 9.79 14.89
N ALA A 762 -2.01 8.90 15.16
CA ALA A 762 -3.37 9.03 14.65
C ALA A 762 -4.01 10.37 15.07
N TYR A 763 -3.90 10.72 16.36
CA TYR A 763 -4.42 11.97 16.90
C TYR A 763 -3.83 13.22 16.24
N CYS A 764 -2.50 13.25 16.03
CA CYS A 764 -1.84 14.42 15.43
C CYS A 764 -2.11 14.52 13.93
N ALA A 765 -2.24 13.38 13.23
CA ALA A 765 -2.60 13.38 11.82
C ALA A 765 -3.99 13.98 11.57
N GLU A 766 -4.96 13.75 12.46
CA GLU A 766 -6.27 14.43 12.40
C GLU A 766 -6.19 15.96 12.50
N LYS A 767 -5.11 16.48 13.09
CA LYS A 767 -4.86 17.91 13.26
C LYS A 767 -3.88 18.47 12.25
N GLY A 768 -3.38 17.66 11.31
CA GLY A 768 -2.36 18.07 10.35
C GLY A 768 -1.02 18.42 11.01
N VAL A 769 -0.68 17.76 12.12
CA VAL A 769 0.54 18.05 12.89
C VAL A 769 1.51 16.87 12.83
N ALA A 770 2.75 17.15 12.47
CA ALA A 770 3.79 16.13 12.44
C ALA A 770 4.49 15.99 13.79
N THR A 771 4.73 14.74 14.20
CA THR A 771 5.41 14.41 15.47
C THR A 771 6.65 13.54 15.26
N GLN A 772 7.65 13.70 16.12
CA GLN A 772 8.83 12.85 16.20
C GLN A 772 9.05 12.37 17.64
N PHE A 773 8.98 11.06 17.85
CA PHE A 773 9.29 10.43 19.13
C PHE A 773 10.80 10.21 19.27
N ILE A 774 11.36 10.51 20.44
CA ILE A 774 12.78 10.23 20.75
C ILE A 774 12.82 9.56 22.12
N GLN A 775 13.36 8.34 22.18
CA GLN A 775 13.55 7.61 23.44
C GLN A 775 14.88 7.98 24.10
N GLN A 776 14.97 7.87 25.41
CA GLN A 776 16.18 8.15 26.20
C GLN A 776 17.41 7.35 25.74
N ASP A 777 17.24 6.09 25.35
CA ASP A 777 18.33 5.30 24.74
C ASP A 777 18.96 5.95 23.48
N THR A 778 18.19 6.75 22.74
CA THR A 778 18.69 7.45 21.54
C THR A 778 19.69 8.53 21.91
N ILE A 779 19.40 9.33 22.94
CA ILE A 779 20.28 10.43 23.34
C ILE A 779 21.59 9.91 23.97
N ASN A 780 21.56 8.72 24.57
CA ASN A 780 22.71 8.08 25.21
C ASN A 780 23.57 7.23 24.25
N SER A 781 23.16 7.09 22.99
CA SER A 781 23.83 6.23 22.03
C SER A 781 25.23 6.72 21.63
N VAL A 782 26.12 5.79 21.31
CA VAL A 782 27.47 6.09 20.79
C VAL A 782 27.48 6.42 19.29
N LEU A 783 26.34 6.35 18.61
CA LEU A 783 26.18 6.55 17.16
C LEU A 783 25.65 7.95 16.81
N GLN A 784 26.15 8.97 17.51
CA GLN A 784 25.64 10.35 17.42
C GLN A 784 25.61 10.92 15.99
N CYS A 785 26.64 10.69 15.18
CA CYS A 785 26.66 11.15 13.78
C CYS A 785 25.53 10.55 12.94
N GLN A 786 25.26 9.25 13.08
CA GLN A 786 24.17 8.57 12.38
C GLN A 786 22.81 9.09 12.88
N ILE A 787 22.65 9.23 14.19
CA ILE A 787 21.40 9.73 14.78
C ILE A 787 21.09 11.15 14.30
N ASN A 788 22.08 12.05 14.24
CA ASN A 788 21.87 13.42 13.77
C ASN A 788 21.50 13.47 12.28
N TRP A 789 22.11 12.64 11.44
CA TRP A 789 21.64 12.48 10.06
C TRP A 789 20.16 12.05 10.03
N TRP A 790 19.79 10.96 10.71
CA TRP A 790 18.45 10.35 10.64
C TRP A 790 17.36 11.30 11.16
N LEU A 791 17.60 11.93 12.31
CA LEU A 791 16.67 12.90 12.88
C LEU A 791 16.57 14.16 12.04
N SER A 792 17.67 14.63 11.44
CA SER A 792 17.63 15.80 10.55
C SER A 792 16.73 15.57 9.34
N LEU A 793 16.75 14.37 8.74
CA LEU A 793 15.83 14.00 7.65
C LEU A 793 14.40 14.03 8.12
N SER A 794 14.16 13.44 9.29
CA SER A 794 12.84 13.36 9.87
C SER A 794 12.26 14.76 10.08
N TYR A 795 13.01 15.69 10.69
CA TYR A 795 12.56 17.08 10.87
C TYR A 795 12.28 17.77 9.54
N TYR A 796 13.14 17.57 8.53
CA TYR A 796 12.96 18.15 7.20
C TYR A 796 11.67 17.64 6.55
N VAL A 797 11.53 16.32 6.42
CA VAL A 797 10.40 15.67 5.74
C VAL A 797 9.09 15.92 6.49
N LYS A 798 9.10 15.90 7.83
CA LYS A 798 7.92 16.19 8.68
C LYS A 798 7.48 17.66 8.65
N SER A 799 8.33 18.55 8.12
CA SER A 799 7.93 19.92 7.76
C SER A 799 7.28 20.02 6.37
N LEU A 800 6.88 18.88 5.80
CA LEU A 800 6.24 18.74 4.48
C LEU A 800 7.15 19.11 3.30
N ARG A 801 8.45 18.90 3.49
CA ARG A 801 9.48 19.16 2.48
C ARG A 801 9.95 17.89 1.80
N THR A 802 10.56 18.06 0.63
CA THR A 802 11.02 16.97 -0.24
C THR A 802 12.54 17.04 -0.38
N PRO A 803 13.29 16.11 0.24
CA PRO A 803 14.75 16.16 0.26
C PRO A 803 15.37 15.74 -1.09
N TRP A 804 14.82 14.71 -1.74
CA TRP A 804 15.26 14.21 -3.05
C TRP A 804 14.13 13.47 -3.76
N VAL A 805 14.30 13.25 -5.07
CA VAL A 805 13.36 12.50 -5.92
C VAL A 805 14.07 11.46 -6.80
N LEU A 806 13.31 10.54 -7.40
CA LEU A 806 13.80 9.60 -8.42
C LEU A 806 13.81 10.27 -9.80
N GLU A 807 14.86 10.00 -10.57
CA GLU A 807 15.02 10.57 -11.92
C GLU A 807 14.47 9.66 -13.04
N ASN A 808 14.66 8.35 -12.92
CA ASN A 808 14.68 7.43 -14.08
C ASN A 808 13.38 6.63 -14.31
N LEU A 809 12.25 7.03 -13.72
CA LEU A 809 10.98 6.34 -13.96
C LEU A 809 10.14 7.03 -15.05
N ASP A 810 9.30 6.27 -15.73
CA ASP A 810 8.37 6.80 -16.72
C ASP A 810 7.41 7.79 -16.06
N LYS A 811 7.41 9.03 -16.54
CA LYS A 811 6.62 10.13 -16.00
C LYS A 811 5.11 9.90 -16.08
N SER A 812 4.66 9.02 -16.98
CA SER A 812 3.26 8.65 -17.15
C SER A 812 2.82 7.44 -16.31
N THR A 813 3.73 6.88 -15.51
CA THR A 813 3.47 5.76 -14.61
C THR A 813 3.22 6.25 -13.19
N ALA A 814 2.28 5.58 -12.54
CA ALA A 814 1.88 5.82 -11.17
C ALA A 814 1.89 4.49 -10.39
N PHE A 815 2.25 4.55 -9.10
CA PHE A 815 2.34 3.36 -8.26
C PHE A 815 1.36 3.42 -7.11
N ALA A 816 0.71 2.30 -6.80
CA ALA A 816 -0.18 2.16 -5.65
C ALA A 816 0.26 0.96 -4.79
N GLY A 817 0.32 1.14 -3.48
CA GLY A 817 0.57 0.07 -2.53
C GLY A 817 -0.69 -0.30 -1.75
N ILE A 818 -1.01 -1.60 -1.67
CA ILE A 818 -2.15 -2.08 -0.87
C ILE A 818 -1.67 -2.54 0.51
N GLY A 819 -2.19 -1.91 1.56
CA GLY A 819 -2.04 -2.34 2.95
C GLY A 819 -3.37 -2.81 3.54
N TYR A 820 -3.34 -3.84 4.38
CA TYR A 820 -4.51 -4.33 5.11
C TYR A 820 -4.27 -4.24 6.62
N SER A 821 -5.28 -3.78 7.35
CA SER A 821 -5.33 -3.86 8.81
C SER A 821 -6.60 -4.57 9.23
N VAL A 822 -6.46 -5.57 10.10
CA VAL A 822 -7.56 -6.46 10.53
C VAL A 822 -7.79 -6.26 12.02
N SER A 823 -8.99 -5.83 12.40
CA SER A 823 -9.38 -5.83 13.82
C SER A 823 -9.85 -7.23 14.25
N ASN A 824 -9.33 -7.69 15.38
CA ASN A 824 -9.55 -8.98 16.05
C ASN A 824 -9.16 -10.27 15.31
N LYS A 825 -8.24 -11.02 15.95
CA LYS A 825 -8.04 -12.44 15.68
C LYS A 825 -9.24 -13.22 16.27
N LYS A 826 -10.09 -13.77 15.40
CA LYS A 826 -11.11 -14.80 15.70
C LYS A 826 -12.46 -14.37 16.32
N SER A 827 -13.13 -13.33 15.83
CA SER A 827 -14.59 -13.24 15.97
C SER A 827 -15.26 -13.41 14.60
N ALA A 828 -16.04 -14.48 14.44
CA ALA A 828 -16.56 -14.99 13.18
C ALA A 828 -17.64 -14.12 12.49
N ARG A 829 -17.77 -12.82 12.82
CA ARG A 829 -18.85 -11.97 12.27
C ARG A 829 -18.66 -10.45 12.37
N GLY A 830 -17.42 -9.93 12.43
CA GLY A 830 -17.26 -8.47 12.53
C GLY A 830 -15.84 -7.89 12.50
N SER A 831 -14.87 -8.54 11.87
CA SER A 831 -13.55 -7.92 11.68
C SER A 831 -13.66 -6.80 10.65
N ILE A 832 -13.54 -5.55 11.11
CA ILE A 832 -13.42 -4.39 10.22
C ILE A 832 -12.03 -4.50 9.60
N VAL A 833 -11.99 -4.66 8.29
CA VAL A 833 -10.74 -4.57 7.53
C VAL A 833 -10.72 -3.25 6.80
N LEU A 834 -9.66 -2.49 7.07
CA LEU A 834 -9.38 -1.25 6.35
C LEU A 834 -8.38 -1.55 5.25
N GLY A 835 -8.77 -1.24 4.02
CA GLY A 835 -7.85 -1.15 2.89
C GLY A 835 -7.20 0.23 2.90
N CYS A 836 -5.87 0.27 2.86
CA CYS A 836 -5.12 1.50 2.63
C CYS A 836 -4.59 1.50 1.20
N SER A 837 -4.91 2.56 0.45
CA SER A 837 -4.26 2.89 -0.82
C SER A 837 -3.31 4.07 -0.58
N HIS A 838 -2.02 3.83 -0.78
CA HIS A 838 -1.02 4.91 -0.82
C HIS A 838 -0.46 5.01 -2.23
N ILE A 839 -0.55 6.21 -2.81
CA ILE A 839 -0.11 6.46 -4.18
C ILE A 839 1.22 7.19 -4.24
N TYR A 840 2.00 6.85 -5.25
CA TYR A 840 3.30 7.43 -5.54
C TYR A 840 3.36 7.86 -7.01
N ASN A 841 4.00 8.99 -7.25
CA ASN A 841 4.32 9.42 -8.60
C ASN A 841 5.58 8.73 -9.15
N SER A 842 5.89 9.01 -10.41
CA SER A 842 7.12 8.58 -11.10
C SER A 842 8.39 9.09 -10.44
N GLU A 843 8.33 10.21 -9.74
CA GLU A 843 9.45 10.75 -8.94
C GLU A 843 9.63 10.02 -7.60
N GLY A 844 8.77 9.03 -7.29
CA GLY A 844 8.82 8.25 -6.07
C GLY A 844 8.36 9.01 -4.82
N GLN A 845 7.72 10.17 -5.00
CA GLN A 845 7.10 10.94 -3.92
C GLN A 845 5.78 10.29 -3.54
N GLY A 846 5.58 10.01 -2.25
CA GLY A 846 4.26 9.64 -1.72
C GLY A 846 3.35 10.86 -1.73
N LEU A 847 2.19 10.78 -2.38
CA LEU A 847 1.32 11.95 -2.57
C LEU A 847 0.29 12.03 -1.44
N LYS A 848 -0.72 11.18 -1.49
CA LYS A 848 -1.82 11.10 -0.53
C LYS A 848 -2.18 9.65 -0.32
N TYR A 849 -2.76 9.33 0.83
CA TYR A 849 -3.39 8.03 1.04
C TYR A 849 -4.89 8.21 1.35
N LYS A 850 -5.67 7.19 1.04
CA LYS A 850 -7.09 7.06 1.41
C LYS A 850 -7.28 5.76 2.18
N LEU A 851 -7.91 5.86 3.35
CA LEU A 851 -8.47 4.70 4.06
C LEU A 851 -9.86 4.45 3.50
N SER A 852 -10.16 3.19 3.22
CA SER A 852 -11.49 2.77 2.80
C SER A 852 -11.89 1.53 3.58
N LYS A 853 -13.12 1.52 4.11
CA LYS A 853 -13.72 0.30 4.65
C LYS A 853 -14.03 -0.68 3.53
N VAL A 854 -13.74 -1.95 3.77
CA VAL A 854 -14.20 -3.05 2.91
C VAL A 854 -15.66 -3.34 3.29
N GLU A 855 -16.56 -3.31 2.30
CA GLU A 855 -17.99 -3.53 2.55
C GLU A 855 -18.37 -5.01 2.44
N ASP A 856 -17.83 -5.74 1.47
CA ASP A 856 -18.16 -7.17 1.32
C ASP A 856 -17.35 -8.03 2.30
N GLN A 857 -17.87 -9.21 2.63
CA GLN A 857 -17.14 -10.16 3.46
C GLN A 857 -15.88 -10.62 2.73
N LEU A 858 -14.71 -10.34 3.31
CA LEU A 858 -13.44 -10.75 2.74
C LEU A 858 -13.36 -12.26 2.57
N TYR A 859 -12.78 -12.66 1.44
CA TYR A 859 -12.31 -14.03 1.27
C TYR A 859 -11.01 -14.20 2.07
N TRP A 860 -11.05 -15.08 3.06
CA TRP A 860 -9.88 -15.53 3.79
C TRP A 860 -9.40 -16.83 3.18
N ASP A 861 -8.16 -16.85 2.72
CA ASP A 861 -7.58 -18.10 2.26
C ASP A 861 -7.25 -19.03 3.45
N LYS A 862 -6.80 -20.25 3.15
CA LYS A 862 -6.44 -21.25 4.17
C LYS A 862 -5.28 -20.84 5.08
N GLN A 863 -4.63 -19.71 4.80
CA GLN A 863 -3.49 -19.15 5.53
C GLN A 863 -3.88 -17.85 6.26
N ASP A 864 -5.18 -17.58 6.39
CA ASP A 864 -5.74 -16.37 6.99
C ASP A 864 -5.23 -15.08 6.31
N ARG A 865 -4.98 -15.13 4.99
CA ARG A 865 -4.65 -13.94 4.19
C ARG A 865 -5.93 -13.33 3.63
N PRO A 866 -6.14 -12.01 3.78
CA PRO A 866 -7.34 -11.35 3.26
C PRO A 866 -7.22 -11.07 1.75
N HIS A 867 -8.33 -11.25 1.05
CA HIS A 867 -8.51 -10.91 -0.37
C HIS A 867 -9.82 -10.17 -0.58
N LEU A 868 -9.77 -9.13 -1.42
CA LEU A 868 -10.94 -8.33 -1.74
C LEU A 868 -11.90 -9.10 -2.64
N SER A 869 -13.20 -8.82 -2.50
CA SER A 869 -14.21 -9.21 -3.48
C SER A 869 -13.99 -8.45 -4.79
N TYR A 870 -14.68 -8.86 -5.87
CA TYR A 870 -14.69 -8.11 -7.12
C TYR A 870 -15.13 -6.64 -6.91
N ASN A 871 -16.21 -6.41 -6.16
CA ASN A 871 -16.76 -5.07 -5.94
C ASN A 871 -15.81 -4.19 -5.13
N ASP A 872 -15.19 -4.75 -4.07
CA ASP A 872 -14.24 -3.99 -3.25
C ASP A 872 -12.96 -3.68 -4.03
N ALA A 873 -12.47 -4.63 -4.83
CA ALA A 873 -11.33 -4.41 -5.73
C ALA A 873 -11.66 -3.33 -6.78
N PHE A 874 -12.88 -3.33 -7.32
CA PHE A 874 -13.35 -2.30 -8.25
C PHE A 874 -13.41 -0.92 -7.60
N ARG A 875 -14.02 -0.80 -6.42
CA ARG A 875 -14.06 0.46 -5.65
C ARG A 875 -12.66 0.93 -5.25
N PHE A 876 -11.76 0.00 -4.96
CA PHE A 876 -10.37 0.32 -4.65
C PHE A 876 -9.64 0.91 -5.87
N GLY A 877 -9.85 0.35 -7.07
CA GLY A 877 -9.31 0.94 -8.30
C GLY A 877 -9.88 2.33 -8.60
N LEU A 878 -11.16 2.57 -8.33
CA LEU A 878 -11.73 3.93 -8.40
C LEU A 878 -11.05 4.89 -7.42
N SER A 879 -10.84 4.48 -6.16
CA SER A 879 -10.09 5.31 -5.19
C SER A 879 -8.69 5.68 -5.68
N ILE A 880 -7.99 4.75 -6.34
CA ILE A 880 -6.67 5.02 -6.92
C ILE A 880 -6.77 6.11 -8.00
N LYS A 881 -7.76 6.04 -8.90
CA LYS A 881 -7.99 7.06 -9.92
C LYS A 881 -8.29 8.43 -9.32
N GLU A 882 -9.21 8.49 -8.36
CA GLU A 882 -9.56 9.72 -7.64
C GLU A 882 -8.31 10.33 -7.01
N LEU A 883 -7.52 9.52 -6.30
CA LEU A 883 -6.29 9.99 -5.67
C LEU A 883 -5.28 10.53 -6.67
N PHE A 884 -5.09 9.87 -7.81
CA PHE A 884 -4.18 10.35 -8.85
C PHE A 884 -4.67 11.63 -9.51
N PHE A 885 -5.93 11.68 -9.91
CA PHE A 885 -6.52 12.86 -10.53
C PHE A 885 -6.45 14.07 -9.59
N ASN A 886 -6.82 13.88 -8.32
CA ASN A 886 -6.75 14.92 -7.29
C ASN A 886 -5.30 15.37 -7.00
N ALA A 887 -4.29 14.55 -7.30
CA ALA A 887 -2.89 14.85 -7.05
C ALA A 887 -2.13 15.38 -8.27
N MET A 888 -2.58 15.11 -9.51
CA MET A 888 -1.84 15.45 -10.74
C MET A 888 -2.65 16.18 -11.82
N ASP A 889 -3.97 16.37 -11.66
CA ASP A 889 -4.89 16.90 -12.68
C ASP A 889 -4.97 16.09 -13.99
N GLU A 890 -4.24 14.98 -14.08
CA GLU A 890 -4.28 14.04 -15.17
C GLU A 890 -4.27 12.61 -14.65
N LEU A 891 -4.93 11.72 -15.39
CA LEU A 891 -4.87 10.29 -15.09
C LEU A 891 -3.57 9.71 -15.68
N PRO A 892 -2.89 8.84 -14.94
CA PRO A 892 -1.68 8.20 -15.45
C PRO A 892 -2.02 7.26 -16.60
N LYS A 893 -1.09 7.12 -17.56
CA LYS A 893 -1.25 6.14 -18.64
C LYS A 893 -1.09 4.72 -18.12
N ARG A 894 -0.23 4.54 -17.10
CA ARG A 894 0.06 3.23 -16.51
C ARG A 894 -0.04 3.26 -14.98
N VAL A 895 -0.72 2.26 -14.41
CA VAL A 895 -0.82 2.07 -12.96
C VAL A 895 -0.16 0.75 -12.55
N VAL A 896 0.77 0.81 -11.60
CA VAL A 896 1.42 -0.38 -11.02
C VAL A 896 0.93 -0.58 -9.60
N VAL A 897 0.32 -1.72 -9.32
CA VAL A 897 -0.22 -2.05 -8.00
C VAL A 897 0.68 -3.07 -7.32
N HIS A 898 1.30 -2.68 -6.20
CA HIS A 898 2.12 -3.56 -5.37
C HIS A 898 1.31 -4.17 -4.22
N LYS A 899 1.39 -5.49 -4.06
CA LYS A 899 0.74 -6.24 -2.98
C LYS A 899 1.69 -7.30 -2.37
N ARG A 900 1.49 -7.62 -1.08
CA ARG A 900 2.23 -8.69 -0.36
C ARG A 900 1.58 -10.08 -0.47
N ASN A 901 0.31 -10.17 -0.80
CA ASN A 901 -0.37 -11.46 -1.04
C ASN A 901 -0.67 -11.59 -2.53
N TYR A 902 -0.92 -12.81 -3.00
CA TYR A 902 -1.32 -13.05 -4.38
C TYR A 902 -2.65 -12.33 -4.70
N PHE A 903 -2.89 -12.08 -5.99
CA PHE A 903 -4.16 -11.54 -6.47
C PHE A 903 -5.09 -12.70 -6.84
N THR A 904 -6.32 -12.68 -6.32
CA THR A 904 -7.37 -13.61 -6.78
C THR A 904 -7.91 -13.16 -8.13
N GLN A 905 -8.65 -14.05 -8.82
CA GLN A 905 -9.27 -13.68 -10.09
C GLN A 905 -10.26 -12.52 -9.95
N ASP A 906 -11.02 -12.49 -8.84
CA ASP A 906 -11.95 -11.40 -8.53
C ASP A 906 -11.22 -10.07 -8.33
N GLU A 907 -10.09 -10.09 -7.61
CA GLU A 907 -9.25 -8.90 -7.43
C GLU A 907 -8.69 -8.39 -8.76
N ILE A 908 -8.16 -9.30 -9.59
CA ILE A 908 -7.62 -8.95 -10.91
C ILE A 908 -8.72 -8.31 -11.77
N ASN A 909 -9.89 -8.93 -11.85
CA ASN A 909 -10.99 -8.43 -12.66
C ASN A 909 -11.51 -7.08 -12.15
N GLY A 910 -11.73 -6.95 -10.84
CA GLY A 910 -12.22 -5.69 -10.25
C GLY A 910 -11.25 -4.53 -10.46
N LEU A 911 -9.95 -4.76 -10.22
CA LEU A 911 -8.92 -3.75 -10.48
C LEU A 911 -8.79 -3.41 -11.96
N LYS A 912 -8.79 -4.42 -12.84
CA LYS A 912 -8.72 -4.22 -14.30
C LYS A 912 -9.88 -3.37 -14.79
N ASP A 913 -11.12 -3.75 -14.46
CA ASP A 913 -12.32 -3.10 -14.97
C ASP A 913 -12.46 -1.66 -14.44
N SER A 914 -12.08 -1.43 -13.17
CA SER A 914 -12.10 -0.11 -12.56
C SER A 914 -10.97 0.80 -13.04
N LEU A 915 -9.76 0.28 -13.27
CA LEU A 915 -8.60 1.09 -13.65
C LEU A 915 -8.53 1.31 -15.16
N LEU A 916 -8.72 0.31 -16.04
CA LEU A 916 -8.60 0.46 -17.50
C LEU A 916 -9.71 1.29 -18.15
N SER A 917 -10.72 1.72 -17.40
CA SER A 917 -11.73 2.66 -17.89
C SER A 917 -11.16 4.09 -17.96
N ASN A 918 -11.74 4.97 -18.79
CA ASN A 918 -11.58 6.43 -18.71
C ASN A 918 -10.14 6.96 -18.52
N GLY A 919 -9.17 6.60 -19.37
CA GLY A 919 -7.88 7.30 -19.50
C GLY A 919 -6.61 6.54 -19.07
N VAL A 920 -6.70 5.53 -18.19
CA VAL A 920 -5.56 4.64 -17.92
C VAL A 920 -5.53 3.55 -18.98
N THR A 921 -4.40 3.35 -19.65
CA THR A 921 -4.29 2.38 -20.75
C THR A 921 -3.65 1.07 -20.33
N ASN A 922 -2.79 1.08 -19.30
CA ASN A 922 -1.98 -0.08 -18.91
C ASN A 922 -1.99 -0.28 -17.40
N ILE A 923 -1.97 -1.54 -16.95
CA ILE A 923 -1.87 -1.90 -15.54
C ILE A 923 -0.88 -3.03 -15.36
N ASP A 924 -0.08 -2.98 -14.29
CA ASP A 924 0.65 -4.14 -13.79
C ASP A 924 0.24 -4.47 -12.35
N LEU A 925 -0.17 -5.72 -12.13
CA LEU A 925 -0.50 -6.23 -10.79
C LEU A 925 0.65 -7.11 -10.31
N ILE A 926 1.47 -6.56 -9.40
CA ILE A 926 2.74 -7.15 -9.00
C ILE A 926 2.71 -7.55 -7.52
N GLU A 927 2.87 -8.85 -7.27
CA GLU A 927 3.09 -9.38 -5.94
C GLU A 927 4.59 -9.35 -5.61
N VAL A 928 4.94 -8.84 -4.43
CA VAL A 928 6.33 -8.74 -3.96
C VAL A 928 6.45 -9.41 -2.60
N ASN A 929 7.23 -10.48 -2.51
CA ASN A 929 7.43 -11.25 -1.26
C ASN A 929 8.89 -11.57 -0.99
N PHE A 930 9.23 -11.89 0.27
CA PHE A 930 10.55 -12.43 0.58
C PHE A 930 10.63 -13.90 0.15
N ALA A 931 11.72 -14.29 -0.51
CA ALA A 931 12.01 -15.69 -0.82
C ALA A 931 12.88 -16.32 0.28
N ASP A 932 12.26 -16.69 1.40
CA ASP A 932 12.98 -17.10 2.61
C ASP A 932 13.89 -18.32 2.40
N ASP A 933 13.49 -19.25 1.53
CA ASP A 933 14.21 -20.50 1.29
C ASP A 933 15.24 -20.42 0.14
N ILE A 934 15.36 -19.28 -0.55
CA ILE A 934 16.24 -19.14 -1.71
C ILE A 934 17.45 -18.30 -1.35
N ARG A 935 18.65 -18.83 -1.58
CA ARG A 935 19.90 -18.09 -1.39
C ARG A 935 20.85 -18.34 -2.54
N PHE A 936 21.53 -17.27 -2.96
CA PHE A 936 22.64 -17.35 -3.91
C PHE A 936 23.86 -16.66 -3.33
N LEU A 937 25.02 -17.21 -3.65
CA LEU A 937 26.33 -16.69 -3.30
C LEU A 937 26.95 -16.03 -4.52
N ALA A 938 27.56 -14.86 -4.34
CA ALA A 938 28.45 -14.31 -5.34
C ALA A 938 29.68 -15.22 -5.49
N THR A 939 30.21 -15.32 -6.71
CA THR A 939 31.43 -16.11 -6.97
C THR A 939 32.51 -15.27 -7.63
N LYS A 940 33.75 -15.59 -7.29
CA LYS A 940 34.96 -15.18 -8.01
C LYS A 940 35.52 -16.35 -8.79
N ILE A 941 36.14 -16.08 -9.93
CA ILE A 941 36.70 -17.12 -10.80
C ILE A 941 38.17 -17.31 -10.46
N ALA A 942 38.52 -18.51 -10.03
CA ALA A 942 39.90 -18.92 -9.76
C ALA A 942 40.23 -20.13 -10.64
N VAL A 943 41.23 -19.99 -11.51
CA VAL A 943 41.65 -21.04 -12.47
C VAL A 943 40.45 -21.57 -13.30
N GLY A 944 39.58 -20.66 -13.75
CA GLY A 944 38.39 -20.99 -14.54
C GLY A 944 37.24 -21.67 -13.78
N MET A 945 37.32 -21.80 -12.45
CA MET A 945 36.28 -22.40 -11.61
C MET A 945 35.67 -21.35 -10.65
N PRO A 946 34.34 -21.36 -10.43
CA PRO A 946 33.70 -20.45 -9.49
C PRO A 946 33.97 -20.88 -8.04
N GLN A 947 34.45 -19.94 -7.24
CA GLN A 947 34.64 -20.04 -5.79
C GLN A 947 33.83 -18.95 -5.09
N ALA A 948 33.43 -19.17 -3.84
CA ALA A 948 32.70 -18.16 -3.08
C ALA A 948 33.47 -16.82 -3.03
N ASP A 949 32.81 -15.72 -3.41
CA ASP A 949 33.32 -14.37 -3.20
C ASP A 949 33.22 -14.03 -1.70
N ASP A 950 34.10 -13.15 -1.25
CA ASP A 950 34.14 -12.67 0.14
C ASP A 950 32.99 -11.69 0.44
N TYR A 951 32.32 -11.16 -0.58
CA TYR A 951 31.18 -10.26 -0.45
C TYR A 951 29.87 -10.85 -0.99
N ALA A 952 28.74 -10.32 -0.52
CA ALA A 952 27.38 -10.75 -0.88
C ALA A 952 27.03 -10.61 -2.38
N VAL A 953 25.85 -11.07 -2.79
CA VAL A 953 25.35 -10.78 -4.15
C VAL A 953 25.16 -9.27 -4.33
N PRO A 954 25.56 -8.68 -5.48
CA PRO A 954 25.32 -7.27 -5.75
C PRO A 954 23.83 -6.92 -5.76
N ARG A 955 23.47 -5.79 -5.17
CA ARG A 955 22.12 -5.24 -5.28
C ARG A 955 21.81 -4.94 -6.75
N GLY A 956 20.55 -5.15 -7.14
CA GLY A 956 20.09 -5.03 -8.53
C GLY A 956 20.28 -6.30 -9.36
N THR A 957 20.87 -7.36 -8.80
CA THR A 957 20.87 -8.68 -9.45
C THR A 957 19.44 -9.19 -9.55
N CYS A 958 19.05 -9.65 -10.73
CA CYS A 958 17.72 -10.18 -11.02
C CYS A 958 17.83 -11.47 -11.83
N ILE A 959 17.04 -12.48 -11.49
CA ILE A 959 16.97 -13.78 -12.16
C ILE A 959 15.51 -14.07 -12.51
N ALA A 960 15.23 -14.37 -13.78
CA ALA A 960 13.94 -14.94 -14.16
C ALA A 960 13.87 -16.37 -13.62
N PHE A 961 12.86 -16.64 -12.80
CA PHE A 961 12.70 -17.95 -12.18
C PHE A 961 11.74 -18.82 -13.00
N ASP A 962 10.56 -18.29 -13.31
CA ASP A 962 9.60 -18.89 -14.25
C ASP A 962 9.07 -17.82 -15.22
N GLU A 963 8.06 -18.15 -16.02
CA GLU A 963 7.48 -17.23 -17.01
C GLU A 963 6.89 -15.96 -16.39
N TYR A 964 6.48 -15.96 -15.14
CA TYR A 964 5.81 -14.83 -14.50
C TYR A 964 6.37 -14.46 -13.13
N SER A 965 7.46 -15.10 -12.71
CA SER A 965 8.13 -14.80 -11.46
C SER A 965 9.65 -14.68 -11.60
N ALA A 966 10.22 -13.78 -10.81
CA ALA A 966 11.64 -13.47 -10.80
C ALA A 966 12.16 -13.25 -9.38
N PHE A 967 13.44 -13.50 -9.17
CA PHE A 967 14.14 -13.15 -7.94
C PHE A 967 14.92 -11.85 -8.15
N LEU A 968 14.70 -10.86 -7.29
CA LEU A 968 15.36 -9.56 -7.31
C LEU A 968 16.07 -9.31 -5.98
N TRP A 969 17.39 -9.10 -6.02
CA TRP A 969 18.17 -8.70 -4.86
C TRP A 969 18.10 -7.20 -4.66
N THR A 970 17.17 -6.77 -3.80
CA THR A 970 17.11 -5.40 -3.27
C THR A 970 18.04 -5.20 -2.08
N HIS A 971 18.59 -6.26 -1.49
CA HIS A 971 19.61 -6.16 -0.45
C HIS A 971 20.88 -6.84 -0.92
N GLY A 972 22.02 -6.15 -0.85
CA GLY A 972 23.27 -6.65 -1.41
C GLY A 972 24.37 -5.60 -1.43
N ILE A 973 25.45 -5.88 -2.16
CA ILE A 973 26.56 -4.94 -2.31
C ILE A 973 26.14 -3.75 -3.17
N VAL A 974 26.54 -2.56 -2.75
CA VAL A 974 26.55 -1.31 -3.51
C VAL A 974 27.96 -0.67 -3.51
N PRO A 975 28.23 0.33 -4.35
CA PRO A 975 29.50 1.08 -4.27
C PRO A 975 29.66 1.82 -2.94
N SER A 976 30.89 1.89 -2.41
CA SER A 976 31.22 2.66 -1.20
C SER A 976 31.12 4.17 -1.47
N VAL A 977 30.74 4.93 -0.43
CA VAL A 977 30.71 6.40 -0.50
C VAL A 977 32.11 7.01 -0.70
N ARG A 978 33.16 6.31 -0.23
CA ARG A 978 34.56 6.77 -0.29
C ARG A 978 35.18 6.60 -1.66
N ASN A 979 34.85 5.50 -2.33
CA ASN A 979 35.36 5.15 -3.64
C ASN A 979 34.39 4.18 -4.33
N GLN A 980 33.95 4.52 -5.54
CA GLN A 980 33.01 3.71 -6.29
C GLN A 980 33.55 2.32 -6.68
N ALA A 981 34.87 2.12 -6.67
CA ALA A 981 35.50 0.82 -6.88
C ALA A 981 35.44 -0.09 -5.63
N TRP A 982 35.15 0.46 -4.45
CA TRP A 982 35.01 -0.29 -3.22
C TRP A 982 33.56 -0.71 -2.97
N ARG A 983 33.37 -1.66 -2.04
CA ARG A 983 32.11 -2.36 -1.83
C ARG A 983 31.54 -2.04 -0.45
N TYR A 984 30.29 -1.65 -0.39
CA TYR A 984 29.52 -1.48 0.85
C TYR A 984 28.35 -2.48 0.88
N TYR A 985 28.12 -3.09 2.04
CA TYR A 985 26.97 -3.96 2.28
C TYR A 985 26.26 -3.52 3.56
N LEU A 986 25.04 -2.97 3.40
CA LEU A 986 24.23 -2.47 4.51
C LEU A 986 24.01 -3.58 5.55
N GLY A 987 24.37 -3.31 6.81
CA GLY A 987 24.27 -4.26 7.92
C GLY A 987 25.38 -5.31 8.01
N GLY A 988 26.03 -5.70 6.90
CA GLY A 988 27.24 -6.54 6.91
C GLY A 988 27.09 -7.95 7.51
N LYS A 989 25.85 -8.43 7.63
CA LYS A 989 25.47 -9.66 8.36
C LYS A 989 24.75 -10.63 7.44
N TYR A 990 25.07 -11.91 7.61
CA TYR A 990 24.53 -13.03 6.84
C TYR A 990 24.61 -12.83 5.31
N ILE A 991 24.02 -13.73 4.53
CA ILE A 991 23.88 -13.56 3.08
C ILE A 991 22.46 -13.09 2.72
N PRO A 992 22.28 -12.18 1.73
CA PRO A 992 20.98 -11.63 1.41
C PRO A 992 20.07 -12.64 0.69
N GLY A 993 18.81 -12.69 1.12
CA GLY A 993 17.73 -13.34 0.36
C GLY A 993 17.15 -12.39 -0.70
N PRO A 994 16.70 -12.90 -1.86
CA PRO A 994 16.02 -12.07 -2.84
C PRO A 994 14.55 -11.81 -2.45
N LEU A 995 13.97 -10.80 -3.06
CA LEU A 995 12.52 -10.70 -3.20
C LEU A 995 12.07 -11.61 -4.35
N LYS A 996 10.97 -12.34 -4.17
CA LYS A 996 10.21 -12.96 -5.26
C LYS A 996 9.20 -11.94 -5.78
N ILE A 997 9.32 -11.62 -7.05
CA ILE A 997 8.41 -10.75 -7.80
C ILE A 997 7.53 -11.66 -8.66
N THR A 998 6.21 -11.59 -8.50
CA THR A 998 5.26 -12.36 -9.31
C THR A 998 4.31 -11.41 -10.02
N LYS A 999 4.26 -11.45 -11.35
CA LYS A 999 3.30 -10.68 -12.14
C LYS A 999 2.00 -11.46 -12.29
N HIS A 1000 0.87 -10.90 -11.87
CA HIS A 1000 -0.45 -11.51 -12.01
C HIS A 1000 -1.22 -10.99 -13.21
N TYR A 1001 -0.95 -9.75 -13.62
CA TYR A 1001 -1.54 -9.09 -14.79
C TYR A 1001 -0.56 -8.03 -15.31
N GLY A 1002 -0.59 -7.76 -16.62
CA GLY A 1002 0.15 -6.68 -17.25
C GLY A 1002 1.21 -7.12 -18.24
N GLU A 1003 1.66 -6.15 -19.04
CA GLU A 1003 2.56 -6.38 -20.17
C GLU A 1003 4.03 -6.04 -19.83
N SER A 1004 4.28 -5.35 -18.72
CA SER A 1004 5.64 -4.88 -18.41
C SER A 1004 6.58 -6.04 -18.18
N ASN A 1005 7.78 -5.92 -18.75
CA ASN A 1005 8.83 -6.91 -18.57
C ASN A 1005 9.54 -6.70 -17.22
N ILE A 1006 10.24 -7.72 -16.74
CA ILE A 1006 10.92 -7.71 -15.45
C ILE A 1006 11.96 -6.60 -15.32
N GLY A 1007 12.57 -6.13 -16.43
CA GLY A 1007 13.50 -5.01 -16.41
C GLY A 1007 12.88 -3.71 -15.93
N THR A 1008 11.69 -3.36 -16.44
CA THR A 1008 10.95 -2.18 -16.00
C THR A 1008 10.57 -2.30 -14.53
N ILE A 1009 9.92 -3.42 -14.17
CA ILE A 1009 9.43 -3.68 -12.80
C ILE A 1009 10.59 -3.71 -11.79
N ALA A 1010 11.73 -4.30 -12.13
CA ALA A 1010 12.88 -4.38 -11.24
C ALA A 1010 13.51 -3.00 -10.99
N ASN A 1011 13.67 -2.17 -12.02
CA ASN A 1011 14.20 -0.81 -11.85
C ASN A 1011 13.24 0.06 -11.02
N GLU A 1012 11.92 -0.09 -11.22
CA GLU A 1012 10.88 0.57 -10.42
C GLU A 1012 10.98 0.18 -8.94
N ILE A 1013 11.03 -1.13 -8.64
CA ILE A 1013 11.16 -1.62 -7.26
C ILE A 1013 12.48 -1.16 -6.64
N LEU A 1014 13.60 -1.23 -7.37
CA LEU A 1014 14.90 -0.76 -6.89
C LEU A 1014 14.85 0.74 -6.58
N GLY A 1015 14.26 1.57 -7.44
CA GLY A 1015 14.06 3.00 -7.19
C GLY A 1015 13.23 3.26 -5.94
N LEU A 1016 12.04 2.65 -5.87
CA LEU A 1016 11.10 2.83 -4.75
C LEU A 1016 11.66 2.35 -3.40
N THR A 1017 12.61 1.39 -3.38
CA THR A 1017 13.28 1.02 -2.12
C THR A 1017 14.15 2.14 -1.52
N LYS A 1018 14.55 3.15 -2.31
CA LYS A 1018 15.28 4.35 -1.85
C LYS A 1018 14.38 5.51 -1.40
N MET A 1019 13.07 5.36 -1.52
CA MET A 1019 12.10 6.42 -1.24
C MET A 1019 11.44 6.27 0.13
N ASN A 1020 12.06 5.50 1.04
CA ASN A 1020 11.64 5.46 2.43
C ASN A 1020 12.34 6.59 3.21
N TRP A 1021 11.69 7.75 3.31
CA TRP A 1021 12.23 8.91 4.03
C TRP A 1021 12.23 8.79 5.56
N ASN A 1022 11.82 7.64 6.12
CA ASN A 1022 11.86 7.39 7.57
C ASN A 1022 13.26 6.96 8.05
N SER A 1023 14.13 6.60 7.11
CA SER A 1023 15.49 6.18 7.40
C SER A 1023 16.43 6.81 6.39
N PHE A 1024 17.60 7.23 6.86
CA PHE A 1024 18.72 7.58 6.00
C PHE A 1024 19.55 6.35 5.63
N ASP A 1025 19.06 5.12 5.82
CA ASP A 1025 19.68 3.94 5.22
C ASP A 1025 19.66 4.07 3.69
N LEU A 1026 20.66 3.50 3.01
CA LEU A 1026 20.81 3.68 1.57
C LEU A 1026 19.58 3.20 0.78
N TYR A 1027 18.92 2.17 1.29
CA TYR A 1027 17.71 1.59 0.76
C TYR A 1027 17.00 0.76 1.84
N SER A 1028 15.71 0.56 1.67
CA SER A 1028 14.91 -0.43 2.39
C SER A 1028 14.83 -1.74 1.61
N GLN A 1029 14.49 -2.86 2.26
CA GLN A 1029 14.42 -4.15 1.56
C GLN A 1029 13.18 -4.26 0.66
N LEU A 1030 12.05 -3.69 1.07
CA LEU A 1030 10.81 -3.61 0.29
C LEU A 1030 10.64 -2.20 -0.29
N PRO A 1031 9.94 -2.05 -1.44
CA PRO A 1031 9.67 -0.72 -2.00
C PRO A 1031 8.80 0.13 -1.06
N ALA A 1032 8.96 1.45 -1.12
CA ALA A 1032 8.22 2.40 -0.27
C ALA A 1032 6.70 2.16 -0.31
N THR A 1033 6.15 1.84 -1.49
CA THR A 1033 4.74 1.48 -1.70
C THR A 1033 4.24 0.40 -0.74
N LEU A 1034 5.07 -0.55 -0.32
CA LEU A 1034 4.66 -1.61 0.59
C LEU A 1034 4.99 -1.28 2.06
N ASN A 1035 6.08 -0.57 2.33
CA ASN A 1035 6.44 -0.18 3.69
C ASN A 1035 5.43 0.80 4.27
N SER A 1036 5.15 1.89 3.54
CA SER A 1036 4.24 2.93 4.02
C SER A 1036 2.82 2.42 4.16
N SER A 1037 2.30 1.65 3.18
CA SER A 1037 0.89 1.23 3.19
C SER A 1037 0.59 0.32 4.38
N ASN A 1038 1.56 -0.47 4.82
CA ASN A 1038 1.42 -1.30 6.02
C ASN A 1038 1.47 -0.48 7.32
N GLU A 1039 2.41 0.47 7.43
CA GLU A 1039 2.49 1.36 8.60
C GLU A 1039 1.24 2.24 8.73
N ILE A 1040 0.79 2.83 7.62
CA ILE A 1040 -0.42 3.66 7.56
C ILE A 1040 -1.66 2.81 7.86
N ALA A 1041 -1.76 1.58 7.35
CA ALA A 1041 -2.88 0.70 7.67
C ALA A 1041 -2.92 0.36 9.18
N ARG A 1042 -1.77 0.17 9.83
CA ARG A 1042 -1.68 -0.09 11.28
C ARG A 1042 -2.23 1.09 12.08
N ILE A 1043 -1.73 2.30 11.81
CA ILE A 1043 -2.16 3.53 12.52
C ILE A 1043 -3.61 3.90 12.13
N GLY A 1044 -3.96 3.77 10.86
CA GLY A 1044 -5.26 4.10 10.28
C GLY A 1044 -6.43 3.32 10.88
N ARG A 1045 -6.17 2.17 11.53
CA ARG A 1045 -7.16 1.45 12.35
C ARG A 1045 -7.84 2.36 13.39
N LEU A 1046 -7.06 3.26 13.98
CA LEU A 1046 -7.54 4.21 14.99
C LEU A 1046 -8.40 5.34 14.39
N LEU A 1047 -8.29 5.56 13.08
CA LEU A 1047 -9.03 6.59 12.33
C LEU A 1047 -10.30 6.06 11.65
N SER A 1048 -10.69 4.81 11.92
CA SER A 1048 -11.80 4.10 11.25
C SER A 1048 -13.18 4.78 11.31
N LYS A 1049 -13.38 5.74 12.22
CA LYS A 1049 -14.61 6.56 12.31
C LYS A 1049 -14.68 7.66 11.25
N ARG A 1050 -13.59 7.94 10.53
CA ARG A 1050 -13.49 9.01 9.53
C ARG A 1050 -13.08 8.47 8.16
N ASP A 1051 -13.95 7.63 7.61
CA ASP A 1051 -13.79 7.07 6.27
C ASP A 1051 -13.74 8.18 5.19
N GLY A 1052 -12.98 7.94 4.12
CA GLY A 1052 -12.93 8.84 2.96
C GLY A 1052 -11.99 10.05 3.03
N ILE A 1053 -11.42 10.38 4.21
CA ILE A 1053 -10.49 11.51 4.36
C ILE A 1053 -9.10 11.15 3.83
N THR A 1054 -8.52 12.05 3.05
CA THR A 1054 -7.12 11.95 2.58
C THR A 1054 -6.20 12.71 3.50
N TYR A 1055 -5.05 12.12 3.83
CA TYR A 1055 -4.01 12.79 4.62
C TYR A 1055 -2.66 12.70 3.90
N ASP A 1056 -1.77 13.66 4.18
CA ASP A 1056 -0.36 13.54 3.82
C ASP A 1056 0.27 12.44 4.69
N TYR A 1057 0.92 11.48 4.05
CA TYR A 1057 1.52 10.35 4.75
C TYR A 1057 2.64 10.76 5.72
N ARG A 1058 3.24 11.95 5.54
CA ARG A 1058 4.31 12.51 6.39
C ARG A 1058 3.88 12.72 7.84
N TYR A 1059 2.58 12.79 8.11
CA TYR A 1059 2.06 12.83 9.48
C TYR A 1059 2.16 11.48 10.21
N PHE A 1060 2.17 10.37 9.47
CA PHE A 1060 2.15 9.00 10.00
C PHE A 1060 3.53 8.41 10.23
N ILE A 1061 4.52 8.87 9.46
CA ILE A 1061 5.87 8.33 9.46
C ILE A 1061 6.81 8.92 10.51
#